data_AF-A0A2W5SYK7-F1
#
_entry.id   AF-A0A2W5SYK7-F1
#
_cell.length_a   1.000
_cell.length_b   1.000
_cell.length_c   1.000
_cell.angle_alpha   90.00
_cell.angle_beta   90.00
_cell.angle_gamma   90.00
#
_symmetry.space_group_name_H-M   'P 1'
#
loop_
_entity.id
_entity.type
_entity.pdbx_description
1 polymer ?
#
loop_
_entity_poly.entity_id
_entity_poly.type
_entity_poly.pdbx_seq_one_letter_code
_entity_poly.pdbx_strand_id
1 'polypeptide(L)'
;MADPFYFGIIGLARTLFTLEGLCFRVTGTENVPAKGGAVVVMNHTGYLDFAYAGIPFRSCRRYVRYMAKSEVFDHPIAGPIMRGMKHIPVDRIDGSESYRQAVDYLRSGRLVGVFPESTISRSFEIKDFRKGAVRMAQEAGVPLIPVTIVGSQRVWTKGHPKRLGRTRTPIYINVLSPIHPDGDAATETDRLRDVMVNDLDRLWEMYLQDNGPIKGDEYWIPARYGGAAPPFEVAQREDNAVAEERHGIRKLRDDLNNLTHVVTTTTRDIVNKSVSMSSDAWAKSSDAVKSASVSARDSVTESAAALNEKMPWQADEETKLRKRADKLEKNKRKEEIKEAKTAEKEAEKAEQAEKAKAEKALKKKENDKRDDGAEKIVESLQTSFDSLYEETSKNNHEGASKIIEARDSFYRSSRELLQSVQSATASMTDATRDIEWMSLDKTLTSLIGQTKQIRDKIPARIKSKLPSDVAAVCSDIDGTILHENTISDATCDVFEQLNAHGVEVLLATGRAIEEVDPVVEQLPISPIAICANGAVVYDTKDKRVLHVEGFFEGGADILTHQIEEDIPDAQIIVRTVDNTAVKVVVKADMPSEDIADALDDSVRERSTLTYSNPYGSIELGPIGVNKSTGAEWYFHNKGIDPSHVIAFGDMPNDTELLSYVGAGITMGNADRDLIRDASWVTSSVEDDGVAEVLKYVVKRFEDQDADVHDADSADQADSPSPTAEK
;
A
#
# COMPACT_ATOMS: atom_id res chain seq x y z
N MET A 1 4.78 -20.88 -37.90
CA MET A 1 3.61 -21.78 -37.78
C MET A 1 2.40 -21.08 -38.39
N ALA A 2 1.60 -21.75 -39.22
CA ALA A 2 0.39 -21.16 -39.77
C ALA A 2 -0.68 -21.06 -38.66
N ASP A 3 -1.18 -19.85 -38.40
CA ASP A 3 -2.32 -19.60 -37.51
C ASP A 3 -3.51 -19.13 -38.38
N PRO A 4 -4.30 -20.07 -38.94
CA PRO A 4 -5.35 -19.74 -39.90
C PRO A 4 -6.47 -18.91 -39.29
N PHE A 5 -6.73 -19.07 -37.98
CA PHE A 5 -7.71 -18.25 -37.26
C PHE A 5 -7.23 -16.80 -37.18
N TYR A 6 -5.99 -16.58 -36.70
CA TYR A 6 -5.41 -15.24 -36.64
C TYR A 6 -5.36 -14.60 -38.03
N PHE A 7 -4.93 -15.34 -39.06
CA PHE A 7 -4.89 -14.85 -40.44
C PHE A 7 -6.26 -14.39 -40.95
N GLY A 8 -7.31 -15.16 -40.66
CA GLY A 8 -8.70 -14.83 -40.99
C GLY A 8 -9.16 -13.55 -40.32
N ILE A 9 -8.91 -13.41 -39.02
CA ILE A 9 -9.30 -12.21 -38.25
C ILE A 9 -8.60 -10.95 -38.76
N ILE A 10 -7.27 -10.97 -39.00
CA ILE A 10 -6.60 -9.81 -39.60
C ILE A 10 -7.17 -9.52 -41.00
N GLY A 11 -7.57 -10.56 -41.75
CA GLY A 11 -8.19 -10.41 -43.07
C GLY A 11 -9.48 -9.60 -43.00
N LEU A 12 -10.36 -9.98 -42.07
CA LEU A 12 -11.59 -9.26 -41.79
C LEU A 12 -11.33 -7.84 -41.31
N ALA A 13 -10.40 -7.64 -40.37
CA ALA A 13 -10.03 -6.32 -39.86
C ALA A 13 -9.55 -5.39 -40.97
N ARG A 14 -8.70 -5.85 -41.89
CA ARG A 14 -8.25 -5.06 -43.05
C ARG A 14 -9.40 -4.70 -43.98
N THR A 15 -10.34 -5.62 -44.22
CA THR A 15 -11.53 -5.31 -45.02
C THR A 15 -12.35 -4.22 -44.34
N LEU A 16 -12.55 -4.30 -43.02
CA LEU A 16 -13.23 -3.25 -42.25
C LEU A 16 -12.49 -1.91 -42.33
N PHE A 17 -11.16 -1.90 -42.15
CA PHE A 17 -10.36 -0.68 -42.28
C PHE A 17 -10.43 -0.09 -43.69
N THR A 18 -10.50 -0.94 -44.72
CA THR A 18 -10.68 -0.50 -46.11
C THR A 18 -12.07 0.09 -46.33
N LEU A 19 -13.11 -0.48 -45.72
CA LEU A 19 -14.48 0.06 -45.76
C LEU A 19 -14.62 1.37 -44.99
N GLU A 20 -13.87 1.53 -43.89
CA GLU A 20 -13.67 2.78 -43.16
C GLU A 20 -12.78 3.79 -43.93
N GLY A 21 -12.20 3.38 -45.06
CA GLY A 21 -11.35 4.23 -45.88
C GLY A 21 -10.05 4.65 -45.18
N LEU A 22 -9.58 3.92 -44.16
CA LEU A 22 -8.31 4.20 -43.51
C LEU A 22 -7.14 4.04 -44.50
N CYS A 23 -6.23 4.99 -44.52
CA CYS A 23 -5.10 5.03 -45.44
C CYS A 23 -3.80 4.71 -44.69
N PHE A 24 -3.31 3.48 -44.82
CA PHE A 24 -2.08 3.07 -44.14
C PHE A 24 -0.83 3.34 -44.98
N ARG A 25 0.14 4.05 -44.42
CA ARG A 25 1.52 4.10 -44.91
C ARG A 25 2.39 3.29 -43.96
N VAL A 26 2.95 2.19 -44.45
CA VAL A 26 3.76 1.26 -43.64
C VAL A 26 5.17 1.18 -44.21
N THR A 27 6.18 1.43 -43.37
CA THR A 27 7.60 1.38 -43.73
C THR A 27 8.37 0.44 -42.79
N GLY A 28 9.56 -0.01 -43.21
CA GLY A 28 10.47 -0.80 -42.35
C GLY A 28 10.10 -2.27 -42.16
N THR A 29 9.16 -2.81 -42.95
CA THR A 29 8.71 -4.22 -42.81
C THR A 29 9.81 -5.26 -42.99
N GLU A 30 10.89 -4.90 -43.69
CA GLU A 30 12.11 -5.68 -43.87
C GLU A 30 12.85 -5.96 -42.54
N ASN A 31 12.63 -5.14 -41.51
CA ASN A 31 13.22 -5.33 -40.18
C ASN A 31 12.52 -6.44 -39.38
N VAL A 32 11.39 -6.97 -39.85
CA VAL A 32 10.65 -8.03 -39.15
C VAL A 32 11.39 -9.36 -39.27
N PRO A 33 11.79 -10.01 -38.15
CA PRO A 33 12.50 -11.28 -38.20
C PRO A 33 11.67 -12.37 -38.89
N ALA A 34 12.27 -13.07 -39.86
CA ALA A 34 11.60 -14.17 -40.57
C ALA A 34 11.34 -15.39 -39.66
N LYS A 35 12.21 -15.62 -38.67
CA LYS A 35 12.15 -16.71 -37.67
C LYS A 35 12.57 -16.19 -36.29
N GLY A 36 12.42 -16.98 -35.24
CA GLY A 36 12.80 -16.62 -33.87
C GLY A 36 11.80 -15.67 -33.19
N GLY A 37 11.85 -15.57 -31.86
CA GLY A 37 10.99 -14.67 -31.10
C GLY A 37 11.47 -13.23 -31.16
N ALA A 38 10.59 -12.28 -30.86
CA ALA A 38 10.97 -10.88 -30.65
C ALA A 38 9.87 -10.14 -29.88
N VAL A 39 10.28 -9.15 -29.08
CA VAL A 39 9.36 -8.26 -28.38
C VAL A 39 9.07 -7.07 -29.27
N VAL A 40 7.84 -6.93 -29.74
CA VAL A 40 7.39 -5.78 -30.53
C VAL A 40 6.98 -4.68 -29.56
N VAL A 41 7.72 -3.57 -29.55
CA VAL A 41 7.52 -2.45 -28.64
C VAL A 41 6.91 -1.29 -29.41
N MET A 42 5.77 -0.77 -28.96
CA MET A 42 5.06 0.27 -29.69
C MET A 42 4.51 1.38 -28.81
N ASN A 43 4.51 2.60 -29.36
CA ASN A 43 3.89 3.74 -28.71
C ASN A 43 2.37 3.60 -28.66
N HIS A 44 1.72 4.25 -27.70
CA HIS A 44 0.29 4.10 -27.49
C HIS A 44 -0.47 5.43 -27.62
N THR A 45 -1.15 5.61 -28.75
CA THR A 45 -1.87 6.84 -29.12
C THR A 45 -3.39 6.65 -29.20
N GLY A 46 -3.88 5.40 -29.30
CA GLY A 46 -5.31 5.12 -29.45
C GLY A 46 -5.71 3.69 -29.09
N TYR A 47 -7.01 3.45 -28.92
CA TYR A 47 -7.54 2.15 -28.49
C TYR A 47 -7.34 1.04 -29.53
N LEU A 48 -7.14 1.37 -30.80
CA LEU A 48 -7.00 0.41 -31.90
C LEU A 48 -5.55 0.17 -32.35
N ASP A 49 -4.57 0.75 -31.66
CA ASP A 49 -3.15 0.66 -32.04
C ASP A 49 -2.68 -0.78 -32.21
N PHE A 50 -3.08 -1.69 -31.31
CA PHE A 50 -2.71 -3.10 -31.38
C PHE A 50 -3.17 -3.76 -32.69
N ALA A 51 -4.34 -3.36 -33.20
CA ALA A 51 -4.89 -3.89 -34.44
C ALA A 51 -4.14 -3.32 -35.67
N TYR A 52 -3.81 -2.03 -35.64
CA TYR A 52 -3.07 -1.37 -36.72
C TYR A 52 -1.59 -1.79 -36.77
N ALA A 53 -0.92 -1.82 -35.63
CA ALA A 53 0.48 -2.22 -35.49
C ALA A 53 0.71 -3.70 -35.82
N GLY A 54 -0.35 -4.52 -35.92
CA GLY A 54 -0.27 -5.88 -36.44
C GLY A 54 -0.12 -5.99 -37.96
N ILE A 55 -0.46 -4.92 -38.71
CA ILE A 55 -0.44 -4.90 -40.19
C ILE A 55 0.96 -5.18 -40.78
N PRO A 56 2.05 -4.55 -40.31
CA PRO A 56 3.39 -4.75 -40.85
C PRO A 56 3.86 -6.21 -40.77
N PHE A 57 3.47 -6.95 -39.74
CA PHE A 57 3.94 -8.32 -39.50
C PHE A 57 3.28 -9.36 -40.40
N ARG A 58 2.11 -9.03 -40.96
CA ARG A 58 1.37 -9.93 -41.85
C ARG A 58 2.10 -10.17 -43.17
N SER A 59 2.75 -9.16 -43.75
CA SER A 59 3.52 -9.32 -45.01
C SER A 59 4.60 -10.40 -44.87
N CYS A 60 5.20 -10.50 -43.68
CA CYS A 60 6.18 -11.53 -43.32
C CYS A 60 5.55 -12.83 -42.77
N ARG A 61 4.22 -12.97 -42.80
CA ARG A 61 3.46 -14.10 -42.23
C ARG A 61 3.77 -14.37 -40.75
N ARG A 62 4.13 -13.31 -40.02
CA ARG A 62 4.33 -13.29 -38.57
C ARG A 62 3.08 -12.70 -37.91
N TYR A 63 2.84 -13.07 -36.66
CA TYR A 63 1.67 -12.62 -35.92
C TYR A 63 2.07 -12.21 -34.51
N VAL A 64 1.59 -11.04 -34.06
CA VAL A 64 1.95 -10.46 -32.77
C VAL A 64 0.97 -10.92 -31.70
N ARG A 65 1.48 -11.42 -30.57
CA ARG A 65 0.69 -11.78 -29.40
C ARG A 65 0.75 -10.62 -28.42
N TYR A 66 -0.19 -9.69 -28.56
CA TYR A 66 -0.33 -8.57 -27.64
C TYR A 66 -0.64 -9.01 -26.22
N MET A 67 0.01 -8.33 -25.29
CA MET A 67 -0.37 -8.28 -23.89
C MET A 67 -1.50 -7.27 -23.75
N ALA A 68 -2.67 -7.74 -23.30
CA ALA A 68 -3.87 -6.91 -23.20
C ALA A 68 -4.53 -7.10 -21.84
N LYS A 69 -5.23 -6.06 -21.40
CA LYS A 69 -5.97 -6.03 -20.13
C LYS A 69 -6.89 -7.26 -20.00
N SER A 70 -6.80 -8.01 -18.89
CA SER A 70 -7.49 -9.29 -18.69
C SER A 70 -9.00 -9.20 -18.91
N GLU A 71 -9.63 -8.10 -18.51
CA GLU A 71 -11.07 -7.85 -18.67
C GLU A 71 -11.53 -7.77 -20.13
N VAL A 72 -10.61 -7.57 -21.09
CA VAL A 72 -10.93 -7.65 -22.53
C VAL A 72 -11.21 -9.10 -22.95
N PHE A 73 -10.59 -10.07 -22.28
CA PHE A 73 -10.74 -11.50 -22.56
C PHE A 73 -12.08 -12.05 -22.05
N ASP A 74 -12.76 -11.29 -21.21
CA ASP A 74 -14.03 -11.64 -20.55
C ASP A 74 -15.24 -11.15 -21.32
N HIS A 75 -15.03 -10.22 -22.25
CA HIS A 75 -16.08 -9.71 -23.10
C HIS A 75 -16.61 -10.83 -24.04
N PRO A 76 -17.94 -11.02 -24.18
CA PRO A 76 -18.52 -12.16 -24.88
C PRO A 76 -18.13 -12.27 -26.37
N ILE A 77 -17.88 -11.13 -27.02
CA ILE A 77 -17.44 -11.06 -28.43
C ILE A 77 -15.92 -10.97 -28.57
N ALA A 78 -15.28 -9.98 -27.93
CA ALA A 78 -13.84 -9.76 -28.05
C ALA A 78 -13.02 -10.90 -27.39
N GLY A 79 -13.50 -11.48 -26.30
CA GLY A 79 -12.80 -12.51 -25.54
C GLY A 79 -12.43 -13.76 -26.34
N PRO A 80 -13.39 -14.43 -27.00
CA PRO A 80 -13.10 -15.56 -27.88
C PRO A 80 -12.12 -15.23 -29.02
N ILE A 81 -12.22 -14.02 -29.59
CA ILE A 81 -11.30 -13.54 -30.63
C ILE A 81 -9.88 -13.40 -30.06
N MET A 82 -9.75 -12.75 -28.89
CA MET A 82 -8.45 -12.53 -28.23
C MET A 82 -7.78 -13.85 -27.85
N ARG A 83 -8.52 -14.79 -27.28
CA ARG A 83 -8.04 -16.14 -26.94
C ARG A 83 -7.67 -16.94 -28.18
N GLY A 84 -8.49 -16.89 -29.24
CA GLY A 84 -8.22 -17.56 -30.51
C GLY A 84 -6.97 -17.02 -31.22
N MET A 85 -6.70 -15.72 -31.09
CA MET A 85 -5.47 -15.07 -31.54
C MET A 85 -4.27 -15.31 -30.59
N LYS A 86 -4.51 -15.99 -29.46
CA LYS A 86 -3.54 -16.31 -28.41
C LYS A 86 -2.91 -15.07 -27.79
N HIS A 87 -3.66 -13.97 -27.67
CA HIS A 87 -3.21 -12.82 -26.92
C HIS A 87 -3.01 -13.18 -25.45
N ILE A 88 -2.13 -12.44 -24.77
CA ILE A 88 -1.73 -12.70 -23.40
C ILE A 88 -2.57 -11.79 -22.49
N PRO A 89 -3.43 -12.35 -21.61
CA PRO A 89 -4.17 -11.56 -20.64
C PRO A 89 -3.21 -11.00 -19.58
N VAL A 90 -3.40 -9.74 -19.21
CA VAL A 90 -2.62 -9.04 -18.20
C VAL A 90 -3.53 -8.56 -17.09
N ASP A 91 -3.34 -9.11 -15.90
CA ASP A 91 -3.83 -8.51 -14.68
C ASP A 91 -2.91 -7.34 -14.31
N ARG A 92 -3.51 -6.17 -14.07
CA ARG A 92 -2.77 -4.94 -13.69
C ARG A 92 -2.37 -4.94 -12.20
N ILE A 93 -2.87 -5.91 -11.44
CA ILE A 93 -2.62 -6.10 -10.02
C ILE A 93 -1.52 -7.15 -9.84
N ASP A 94 -1.64 -8.34 -10.46
CA ASP A 94 -0.60 -9.38 -10.48
C ASP A 94 -0.18 -9.77 -11.91
N GLY A 95 0.84 -9.10 -12.43
CA GLY A 95 1.35 -9.33 -13.79
C GLY A 95 2.34 -10.50 -13.92
N SER A 96 2.65 -11.23 -12.85
CA SER A 96 3.75 -12.20 -12.82
C SER A 96 3.53 -13.39 -13.76
N GLU A 97 2.28 -13.86 -13.87
CA GLU A 97 1.91 -14.96 -14.76
C GLU A 97 1.96 -14.54 -16.24
N SER A 98 1.42 -13.37 -16.55
CA SER A 98 1.44 -12.80 -17.91
C SER A 98 2.86 -12.58 -18.41
N TYR A 99 3.75 -12.13 -17.53
CA TYR A 99 5.18 -11.98 -17.82
C TYR A 99 5.83 -13.33 -18.15
N ARG A 100 5.62 -14.37 -17.33
CA ARG A 100 6.13 -15.73 -17.60
C ARG A 100 5.62 -16.28 -18.93
N GLN A 101 4.32 -16.14 -19.19
CA GLN A 101 3.71 -16.57 -20.45
C GLN A 101 4.30 -15.84 -21.67
N ALA A 102 4.58 -14.54 -21.54
CA ALA A 102 5.24 -13.76 -22.59
C ALA A 102 6.65 -14.28 -22.88
N VAL A 103 7.46 -14.53 -21.85
CA VAL A 103 8.81 -15.11 -22.00
C VAL A 103 8.75 -16.48 -22.71
N ASP A 104 7.81 -17.35 -22.34
CA ASP A 104 7.63 -18.65 -23.00
C ASP A 104 7.23 -18.50 -24.48
N TYR A 105 6.37 -17.53 -24.79
CA TYR A 105 5.97 -17.25 -26.16
C TYR A 105 7.16 -16.76 -26.99
N LEU A 106 7.99 -15.88 -26.44
CA LEU A 106 9.21 -15.41 -27.08
C LEU A 106 10.18 -16.56 -27.33
N ARG A 107 10.47 -17.39 -26.33
CA ARG A 107 11.34 -18.59 -26.45
C ARG A 107 10.83 -19.59 -27.48
N SER A 108 9.50 -19.73 -27.62
CA SER A 108 8.89 -20.59 -28.64
C SER A 108 8.89 -19.99 -30.06
N GLY A 109 9.54 -18.84 -30.27
CA GLY A 109 9.69 -18.21 -31.58
C GLY A 109 8.52 -17.30 -31.98
N ARG A 110 7.66 -16.88 -31.04
CA ARG A 110 6.53 -15.99 -31.31
C ARG A 110 6.90 -14.53 -31.10
N LEU A 111 6.13 -13.64 -31.71
CA LEU A 111 6.22 -12.21 -31.45
C LEU A 111 5.29 -11.86 -30.30
N VAL A 112 5.77 -11.12 -29.30
CA VAL A 112 4.94 -10.59 -28.21
C VAL A 112 4.90 -9.08 -28.33
N GLY A 113 3.70 -8.50 -28.34
CA GLY A 113 3.51 -7.06 -28.51
C GLY A 113 3.22 -6.38 -27.18
N VAL A 114 3.93 -5.28 -26.91
CA VAL A 114 3.85 -4.53 -25.64
C VAL A 114 3.81 -3.02 -25.89
N PHE A 115 3.04 -2.34 -25.03
CA PHE A 115 3.00 -0.88 -24.95
C PHE A 115 3.74 -0.47 -23.66
N PRO A 116 5.02 -0.09 -23.74
CA PRO A 116 5.83 0.17 -22.54
C PRO A 116 5.35 1.41 -21.76
N GLU A 117 4.59 2.30 -22.39
CA GLU A 117 3.96 3.49 -21.79
C GLU A 117 2.83 3.17 -20.78
N SER A 118 2.40 1.90 -20.68
CA SER A 118 1.32 1.38 -19.82
C SER A 118 -0.10 1.88 -20.09
N THR A 119 -0.26 3.10 -20.60
CA THR A 119 -1.54 3.73 -20.95
C THR A 119 -1.42 4.53 -22.24
N ILE A 120 -2.57 4.85 -22.86
CA ILE A 120 -2.63 5.76 -24.00
C ILE A 120 -2.10 7.14 -23.59
N SER A 121 -1.16 7.67 -24.37
CA SER A 121 -0.62 9.02 -24.24
C SER A 121 -1.67 10.06 -24.62
N ARG A 122 -1.89 11.05 -23.74
CA ARG A 122 -2.79 12.20 -23.99
C ARG A 122 -2.12 13.28 -24.85
N SER A 123 -0.81 13.44 -24.74
CA SER A 123 -0.01 14.38 -25.54
C SER A 123 0.33 13.82 -26.93
N PHE A 124 0.15 12.51 -27.13
CA PHE A 124 0.59 11.75 -28.31
C PHE A 124 2.11 11.76 -28.54
N GLU A 125 2.85 12.13 -27.50
CA GLU A 125 4.30 12.00 -27.42
C GLU A 125 4.68 10.77 -26.59
N ILE A 126 5.93 10.32 -26.70
CA ILE A 126 6.44 9.12 -26.04
C ILE A 126 6.64 9.38 -24.54
N LYS A 127 5.85 8.68 -23.72
CA LYS A 127 5.97 8.68 -22.26
C LYS A 127 7.18 7.89 -21.77
N ASP A 128 7.39 7.90 -20.46
CA ASP A 128 8.36 7.02 -19.82
C ASP A 128 7.98 5.54 -19.99
N PHE A 129 9.00 4.71 -20.19
CA PHE A 129 8.84 3.29 -20.45
C PHE A 129 8.99 2.48 -19.18
N ARG A 130 8.12 1.49 -19.00
CA ARG A 130 8.34 0.42 -18.02
C ARG A 130 9.43 -0.53 -18.52
N LYS A 131 10.31 -0.97 -17.61
CA LYS A 131 11.42 -1.90 -17.88
C LYS A 131 11.00 -3.30 -18.37
N GLY A 132 9.71 -3.64 -18.27
CA GLY A 132 9.20 -5.00 -18.54
C GLY A 132 9.49 -5.52 -19.95
N ALA A 133 9.42 -4.66 -20.97
CA ALA A 133 9.71 -5.04 -22.35
C ALA A 133 11.17 -5.51 -22.53
N VAL A 134 12.11 -4.72 -22.01
CA VAL A 134 13.55 -5.01 -22.04
C VAL A 134 13.86 -6.27 -21.25
N ARG A 135 13.33 -6.39 -20.02
CA ARG A 135 13.54 -7.59 -19.18
C ARG A 135 13.06 -8.87 -19.86
N MET A 136 11.87 -8.86 -20.48
CA MET A 136 11.37 -10.01 -21.24
C MET A 136 12.26 -10.37 -22.43
N ALA A 137 12.76 -9.37 -23.16
CA ALA A 137 13.66 -9.57 -24.29
C ALA A 137 14.99 -10.22 -23.85
N GLN A 138 15.58 -9.71 -22.76
CA GLN A 138 16.80 -10.24 -22.15
C GLN A 138 16.61 -11.68 -21.66
N GLU A 139 15.56 -11.92 -20.88
CA GLU A 139 15.30 -13.24 -20.29
C GLU A 139 14.96 -14.31 -21.34
N ALA A 140 14.33 -13.92 -22.44
CA ALA A 140 14.06 -14.81 -23.57
C ALA A 140 15.24 -14.92 -24.55
N GLY A 141 16.24 -14.05 -24.47
CA GLY A 141 17.36 -13.99 -25.41
C GLY A 141 16.94 -13.58 -26.84
N VAL A 142 16.02 -12.62 -26.95
CA VAL A 142 15.40 -12.19 -28.22
C VAL A 142 15.50 -10.68 -28.41
N PRO A 143 15.46 -10.16 -29.66
CA PRO A 143 15.50 -8.72 -29.88
C PRO A 143 14.19 -8.01 -29.53
N LEU A 144 14.32 -6.71 -29.29
CA LEU A 144 13.24 -5.72 -29.31
C LEU A 144 13.05 -5.22 -30.75
N ILE A 145 11.82 -5.09 -31.22
CA ILE A 145 11.45 -4.49 -32.50
C ILE A 145 10.64 -3.23 -32.19
N PRO A 146 11.25 -2.03 -32.23
CA PRO A 146 10.52 -0.78 -32.01
C PRO A 146 9.58 -0.50 -33.19
N VAL A 147 8.38 -0.02 -32.89
CA VAL A 147 7.35 0.35 -33.87
C VAL A 147 6.69 1.65 -33.44
N THR A 148 6.67 2.64 -34.33
CA THR A 148 6.00 3.92 -34.09
C THR A 148 4.73 4.01 -34.93
N ILE A 149 3.70 4.63 -34.39
CA ILE A 149 2.42 4.89 -35.07
C ILE A 149 1.98 6.34 -34.86
N VAL A 150 1.51 6.97 -35.95
CA VAL A 150 0.91 8.32 -35.96
C VAL A 150 -0.39 8.29 -36.75
N GLY A 151 -1.40 9.04 -36.28
CA GLY A 151 -2.70 9.20 -36.94
C GLY A 151 -3.79 8.26 -36.40
N SER A 152 -3.42 7.22 -35.65
CA SER A 152 -4.37 6.31 -34.99
C SER A 152 -5.26 7.03 -33.98
N GLN A 153 -4.72 8.02 -33.26
CA GLN A 153 -5.44 8.82 -32.28
C GLN A 153 -6.65 9.59 -32.84
N ARG A 154 -6.70 9.78 -34.17
CA ARG A 154 -7.82 10.42 -34.88
C ARG A 154 -9.06 9.53 -34.99
N VAL A 155 -8.86 8.21 -34.94
CA VAL A 155 -9.94 7.22 -35.05
C VAL A 155 -10.62 7.06 -33.70
N TRP A 156 -9.86 6.71 -32.67
CA TRP A 156 -10.39 6.59 -31.32
C TRP A 156 -9.28 6.63 -30.25
N THR A 157 -9.31 7.68 -29.42
CA THR A 157 -8.36 7.86 -28.31
C THR A 157 -9.07 8.26 -27.01
N LYS A 158 -8.31 8.32 -25.92
CA LYS A 158 -8.80 8.64 -24.58
C LYS A 158 -9.40 10.06 -24.56
N GLY A 159 -10.56 10.22 -23.91
CA GLY A 159 -11.21 11.53 -23.75
C GLY A 159 -11.94 12.05 -25.00
N HIS A 160 -11.90 11.35 -26.12
CA HIS A 160 -12.52 11.80 -27.37
C HIS A 160 -13.47 10.75 -27.98
N PRO A 161 -14.53 11.18 -28.70
CA PRO A 161 -15.49 10.26 -29.31
C PRO A 161 -14.86 9.45 -30.45
N LYS A 162 -15.39 8.24 -30.65
CA LYS A 162 -14.96 7.35 -31.74
C LYS A 162 -15.39 7.93 -33.09
N ARG A 163 -14.46 8.06 -34.03
CA ARG A 163 -14.70 8.49 -35.42
C ARG A 163 -14.59 7.29 -36.36
N LEU A 164 -15.68 6.55 -36.49
CA LEU A 164 -15.79 5.37 -37.37
C LEU A 164 -16.51 5.75 -38.69
N GLY A 165 -16.30 4.97 -39.76
CA GLY A 165 -16.85 5.23 -41.10
C GLY A 165 -15.77 5.67 -42.10
N ARG A 166 -16.15 6.18 -43.30
CA ARG A 166 -15.24 6.58 -44.40
C ARG A 166 -14.43 7.84 -44.10
N THR A 167 -13.62 7.80 -43.05
CA THR A 167 -12.90 8.95 -42.49
C THR A 167 -11.74 9.40 -43.38
N ARG A 168 -11.21 8.53 -44.25
CA ARG A 168 -9.98 8.78 -45.02
C ARG A 168 -8.79 9.14 -44.14
N THR A 169 -8.76 8.63 -42.91
CA THR A 169 -7.73 8.96 -41.94
C THR A 169 -6.39 8.34 -42.37
N PRO A 170 -5.34 9.15 -42.61
CA PRO A 170 -3.98 8.67 -42.78
C PRO A 170 -3.43 8.12 -41.46
N ILE A 171 -2.91 6.90 -41.49
CA ILE A 171 -2.25 6.20 -40.38
C ILE A 171 -0.86 5.75 -40.85
N TYR A 172 0.17 6.24 -40.18
CA TYR A 172 1.57 6.01 -40.53
C TYR A 172 2.16 5.06 -39.50
N ILE A 173 2.84 4.01 -39.97
CA ILE A 173 3.46 3.01 -39.11
C ILE A 173 4.88 2.75 -39.61
N ASN A 174 5.88 2.90 -38.75
CA ASN A 174 7.25 2.56 -39.07
C ASN A 174 7.76 1.42 -38.17
N VAL A 175 8.41 0.42 -38.77
CA VAL A 175 9.05 -0.70 -38.04
C VAL A 175 10.56 -0.50 -38.08
N LEU A 176 11.17 -0.29 -36.92
CA LEU A 176 12.60 0.00 -36.81
C LEU A 176 13.45 -1.27 -36.79
N SER A 177 14.76 -1.07 -36.97
CA SER A 177 15.74 -2.14 -36.88
C SER A 177 15.74 -2.81 -35.49
N PRO A 178 15.94 -4.14 -35.41
CA PRO A 178 15.98 -4.86 -34.15
C PRO A 178 17.07 -4.34 -33.20
N ILE A 179 16.74 -4.23 -31.91
CA ILE A 179 17.67 -3.88 -30.83
C ILE A 179 17.89 -5.11 -29.96
N HIS A 180 19.14 -5.47 -29.70
CA HIS A 180 19.52 -6.49 -28.74
C HIS A 180 19.91 -5.82 -27.42
N PRO A 181 19.13 -6.01 -26.34
CA PRO A 181 19.41 -5.36 -25.06
C PRO A 181 20.47 -6.15 -24.28
N ASP A 182 21.75 -5.80 -24.44
CA ASP A 182 22.86 -6.53 -23.80
C ASP A 182 23.33 -5.89 -22.47
N GLY A 183 22.85 -4.67 -22.16
CA GLY A 183 23.22 -3.90 -20.96
C GLY A 183 22.25 -4.02 -19.78
N ASP A 184 22.40 -3.12 -18.80
CA ASP A 184 21.44 -2.98 -17.71
C ASP A 184 20.03 -2.63 -18.22
N ALA A 185 19.01 -3.20 -17.60
CA ALA A 185 17.63 -3.09 -18.06
C ALA A 185 17.10 -1.64 -18.02
N ALA A 186 17.55 -0.80 -17.08
CA ALA A 186 17.14 0.59 -17.03
C ALA A 186 17.76 1.37 -18.20
N THR A 187 19.07 1.23 -18.37
CA THR A 187 19.82 1.92 -19.45
C THR A 187 19.32 1.53 -20.84
N GLU A 188 19.06 0.24 -21.07
CA GLU A 188 18.50 -0.23 -22.36
C GLU A 188 17.04 0.22 -22.55
N THR A 189 16.28 0.46 -21.47
CA THR A 189 14.93 1.01 -21.55
C THR A 189 14.97 2.48 -22.01
N ASP A 190 15.90 3.27 -21.47
CA ASP A 190 16.08 4.67 -21.87
C ASP A 190 16.57 4.77 -23.31
N ARG A 191 17.54 3.94 -23.70
CA ARG A 191 18.00 3.83 -25.09
C ARG A 191 16.86 3.48 -26.05
N LEU A 192 16.02 2.50 -25.70
CA LEU A 192 14.86 2.11 -26.49
C LEU A 192 13.87 3.28 -26.64
N ARG A 193 13.63 4.02 -25.55
CA ARG A 193 12.77 5.20 -25.55
C ARG A 193 13.32 6.28 -26.49
N ASP A 194 14.60 6.62 -26.39
CA ASP A 194 15.24 7.63 -27.23
C ASP A 194 15.17 7.27 -28.72
N VAL A 195 15.38 6.00 -29.06
CA VAL A 195 15.22 5.52 -30.44
C VAL A 195 13.80 5.74 -30.95
N MET A 196 12.79 5.46 -30.11
CA MET A 196 11.39 5.64 -30.49
C MET A 196 10.95 7.11 -30.52
N VAL A 197 11.49 7.97 -29.66
CA VAL A 197 11.27 9.43 -29.68
C VAL A 197 11.77 10.00 -31.00
N ASN A 198 13.03 9.72 -31.34
CA ASN A 198 13.66 10.22 -32.57
C ASN A 198 12.92 9.75 -33.84
N ASP A 199 12.39 8.53 -33.83
CA ASP A 199 11.62 8.02 -34.96
C ASP A 199 10.20 8.58 -35.01
N LEU A 200 9.56 8.80 -33.87
CA LEU A 200 8.26 9.46 -33.80
C LEU A 200 8.33 10.87 -34.40
N ASP A 201 9.42 11.62 -34.16
CA ASP A 201 9.66 12.94 -34.75
C ASP A 201 9.72 12.86 -36.28
N ARG A 202 10.53 11.94 -36.83
CA ARG A 202 10.62 11.70 -38.28
C ARG A 202 9.28 11.28 -38.87
N LEU A 203 8.53 10.45 -38.15
CA LEU A 203 7.23 9.97 -38.60
C LEU A 203 6.20 11.11 -38.65
N TRP A 204 6.24 12.04 -37.69
CA TRP A 204 5.45 13.27 -37.71
C TRP A 204 5.86 14.20 -38.86
N GLU A 205 7.16 14.40 -39.12
CA GLU A 205 7.63 15.17 -40.27
C GLU A 205 7.07 14.63 -41.59
N MET A 206 7.16 13.31 -41.79
CA MET A 206 6.58 12.63 -42.95
C MET A 206 5.06 12.80 -43.02
N TYR A 207 4.39 12.66 -41.88
CA TYR A 207 2.94 12.81 -41.79
C TYR A 207 2.50 14.22 -42.20
N LEU A 208 3.20 15.25 -41.72
CA LEU A 208 2.96 16.65 -42.03
C LEU A 208 3.25 16.97 -43.50
N GLN A 209 4.35 16.45 -44.04
CA GLN A 209 4.73 16.64 -45.44
C GLN A 209 3.67 16.08 -46.40
N ASP A 210 3.16 14.88 -46.13
CA ASP A 210 2.21 14.21 -47.01
C ASP A 210 0.77 14.74 -46.89
N ASN A 211 0.38 15.29 -45.73
CA ASN A 211 -1.01 15.70 -45.45
C ASN A 211 -1.21 17.21 -45.36
N GLY A 212 -0.14 18.00 -45.46
CA GLY A 212 -0.15 19.46 -45.38
C GLY A 212 -0.03 19.99 -43.95
N PRO A 213 0.24 21.30 -43.81
CA PRO A 213 0.40 21.94 -42.51
C PRO A 213 -0.90 21.86 -41.71
N ILE A 214 -0.73 21.67 -40.40
CA ILE A 214 -1.81 21.52 -39.46
C ILE A 214 -2.53 22.86 -39.24
N LYS A 215 -3.85 22.82 -39.16
CA LYS A 215 -4.65 23.92 -38.62
C LYS A 215 -4.63 23.79 -37.09
N GLY A 216 -4.10 24.80 -36.40
CA GLY A 216 -4.07 24.83 -34.94
C GLY A 216 -5.48 24.65 -34.36
N ASP A 217 -5.57 24.00 -33.21
CA ASP A 217 -6.79 23.65 -32.43
C ASP A 217 -7.29 22.20 -32.55
N GLU A 218 -6.66 21.36 -33.37
CA GLU A 218 -7.03 19.95 -33.44
C GLU A 218 -6.48 19.16 -32.22
N TYR A 219 -7.38 18.52 -31.47
CA TYR A 219 -7.06 17.82 -30.22
C TYR A 219 -6.05 16.68 -30.35
N TRP A 220 -5.91 16.10 -31.54
CA TRP A 220 -5.12 14.89 -31.78
C TRP A 220 -3.65 15.17 -32.13
N ILE A 221 -3.27 16.44 -32.07
CA ILE A 221 -1.97 16.95 -32.50
C ILE A 221 -1.21 17.43 -31.25
N PRO A 222 0.05 16.99 -31.06
CA PRO A 222 0.88 17.45 -29.95
C PRO A 222 1.02 18.98 -29.88
N ALA A 223 1.08 19.53 -28.67
CA ALA A 223 1.20 20.97 -28.42
C ALA A 223 2.43 21.59 -29.13
N ARG A 224 3.56 20.88 -29.20
CA ARG A 224 4.79 21.33 -29.90
C ARG A 224 4.62 21.55 -31.40
N TYR A 225 3.57 21.00 -32.02
CA TYR A 225 3.21 21.23 -33.42
C TYR A 225 2.05 22.24 -33.57
N GLY A 226 1.69 22.96 -32.51
CA GLY A 226 0.59 23.93 -32.49
C GLY A 226 -0.81 23.29 -32.36
N GLY A 227 -0.89 22.04 -31.91
CA GLY A 227 -2.15 21.34 -31.67
C GLY A 227 -2.77 21.60 -30.29
N ALA A 228 -3.98 21.08 -30.08
CA ALA A 228 -4.71 21.24 -28.81
C ALA A 228 -4.55 20.03 -27.85
N ALA A 229 -3.66 19.08 -28.14
CA ALA A 229 -3.32 18.06 -27.15
C ALA A 229 -2.61 18.70 -25.94
N PRO A 230 -2.79 18.18 -24.72
CA PRO A 230 -2.10 18.71 -23.55
C PRO A 230 -0.56 18.68 -23.73
N PRO A 231 0.18 19.69 -23.24
CA PRO A 231 1.63 19.65 -23.19
C PRO A 231 2.14 18.38 -22.50
N PHE A 232 3.28 17.86 -22.95
CA PHE A 232 3.83 16.59 -22.46
C PHE A 232 3.98 16.56 -20.93
N GLU A 233 4.54 17.61 -20.34
CA GLU A 233 4.78 17.69 -18.89
C GLU A 233 3.49 17.67 -18.07
N VAL A 234 2.44 18.36 -18.54
CA VAL A 234 1.13 18.38 -17.88
C VAL A 234 0.48 17.00 -17.96
N ALA A 235 0.49 16.38 -19.14
CA ALA A 235 -0.05 15.03 -19.33
C ALA A 235 0.69 13.98 -18.48
N GLN A 236 2.01 14.12 -18.33
CA GLN A 236 2.84 13.21 -17.54
C GLN A 236 2.55 13.37 -16.03
N ARG A 237 2.39 14.61 -15.52
CA ARG A 237 1.99 14.88 -14.13
C ARG A 237 0.65 14.23 -13.79
N GLU A 238 -0.37 14.40 -14.64
CA GLU A 238 -1.69 13.75 -14.44
C GLU A 238 -1.60 12.22 -14.42
N ASP A 239 -0.79 11.64 -15.31
CA ASP A 239 -0.64 10.18 -15.38
C ASP A 239 0.12 9.61 -14.18
N ASN A 240 1.10 10.35 -13.65
CA ASN A 240 1.82 9.99 -12.43
C ASN A 240 0.88 10.01 -11.22
N ALA A 241 0.08 11.07 -11.06
CA ALA A 241 -0.90 11.17 -9.98
C ALA A 241 -1.91 10.00 -9.99
N VAL A 242 -2.43 9.63 -11.17
CA VAL A 242 -3.34 8.48 -11.33
C VAL A 242 -2.62 7.14 -11.03
N ALA A 243 -1.33 7.03 -11.37
CA ALA A 243 -0.55 5.83 -11.09
C ALA A 243 -0.26 5.65 -9.59
N GLU A 244 0.06 6.74 -8.90
CA GLU A 244 0.24 6.79 -7.44
C GLU A 244 -1.05 6.43 -6.71
N GLU A 245 -2.18 7.02 -7.11
CA GLU A 245 -3.49 6.70 -6.52
C GLU A 245 -3.81 5.21 -6.66
N ARG A 246 -3.56 4.63 -7.85
CA ARG A 246 -3.72 3.18 -8.08
C ARG A 246 -2.75 2.34 -7.25
N HIS A 247 -1.54 2.82 -6.99
CA HIS A 247 -0.60 2.11 -6.13
C HIS A 247 -1.08 2.13 -4.67
N GLY A 248 -1.52 3.29 -4.17
CA GLY A 248 -2.13 3.41 -2.84
C GLY A 248 -3.35 2.49 -2.68
N ILE A 249 -4.22 2.42 -3.68
CA ILE A 249 -5.37 1.51 -3.70
C ILE A 249 -4.93 0.03 -3.67
N ARG A 250 -3.83 -0.34 -4.34
CA ARG A 250 -3.28 -1.71 -4.30
C ARG A 250 -2.78 -2.06 -2.89
N LYS A 251 -1.95 -1.20 -2.29
CA LYS A 251 -1.44 -1.39 -0.92
C LYS A 251 -2.61 -1.55 0.07
N LEU A 252 -3.63 -0.69 -0.05
CA LEU A 252 -4.83 -0.76 0.79
C LEU A 252 -5.61 -2.08 0.60
N ARG A 253 -5.73 -2.57 -0.64
CA ARG A 253 -6.37 -3.88 -0.92
C ARG A 253 -5.57 -5.03 -0.31
N ASP A 254 -4.26 -5.01 -0.42
CA ASP A 254 -3.39 -6.06 0.11
C ASP A 254 -3.41 -6.05 1.65
N ASP A 255 -3.37 -4.86 2.26
CA ASP A 255 -3.55 -4.69 3.70
C ASP A 255 -4.92 -5.23 4.17
N LEU A 256 -5.99 -4.98 3.40
CA LEU A 256 -7.33 -5.49 3.71
C LEU A 256 -7.43 -7.01 3.58
N ASN A 257 -6.77 -7.60 2.59
CA ASN A 257 -6.69 -9.06 2.41
C ASN A 257 -5.86 -9.70 3.54
N ASN A 258 -4.77 -9.06 3.96
CA ASN A 258 -3.96 -9.49 5.10
C ASN A 258 -4.76 -9.40 6.39
N LEU A 259 -5.47 -8.29 6.64
CA LEU A 259 -6.36 -8.15 7.81
C LEU A 259 -7.45 -9.22 7.81
N THR A 260 -8.05 -9.51 6.65
CA THR A 260 -9.01 -10.62 6.50
C THR A 260 -8.41 -11.95 6.95
N HIS A 261 -7.17 -12.24 6.54
CA HIS A 261 -6.47 -13.45 6.94
C HIS A 261 -6.17 -13.47 8.44
N VAL A 262 -5.76 -12.34 9.02
CA VAL A 262 -5.48 -12.19 10.44
C VAL A 262 -6.74 -12.30 11.28
N VAL A 263 -7.84 -11.61 10.93
CA VAL A 263 -9.16 -11.73 11.57
C VAL A 263 -9.63 -13.18 11.55
N THR A 264 -9.54 -13.86 10.40
CA THR A 264 -9.98 -15.25 10.25
C THR A 264 -9.16 -16.20 11.11
N THR A 265 -7.84 -16.00 11.16
CA THR A 265 -6.91 -16.85 11.92
C THR A 265 -7.02 -16.57 13.41
N THR A 266 -7.07 -15.29 13.81
CA THR A 266 -7.35 -14.82 15.17
C THR A 266 -8.67 -15.35 15.69
N THR A 267 -9.75 -15.22 14.94
CA THR A 267 -11.06 -15.76 15.32
C THR A 267 -10.94 -17.27 15.51
N ARG A 268 -10.31 -17.99 14.57
CA ARG A 268 -10.08 -19.43 14.70
C ARG A 268 -9.23 -19.79 15.93
N ASP A 269 -8.22 -19.00 16.28
CA ASP A 269 -7.34 -19.23 17.41
C ASP A 269 -8.01 -18.93 18.74
N ILE A 270 -8.82 -17.86 18.81
CA ILE A 270 -9.70 -17.56 19.95
C ILE A 270 -10.63 -18.74 20.16
N VAL A 271 -11.31 -19.18 19.09
CA VAL A 271 -12.19 -20.35 19.10
C VAL A 271 -11.44 -21.58 19.60
N ASN A 272 -10.31 -21.93 19.00
CA ASN A 272 -9.52 -23.10 19.38
C ASN A 272 -8.98 -23.05 20.82
N LYS A 273 -8.58 -21.88 21.32
CA LYS A 273 -8.15 -21.70 22.72
C LYS A 273 -9.33 -21.72 23.70
N SER A 274 -10.50 -21.28 23.27
CA SER A 274 -11.71 -21.46 24.06
C SER A 274 -12.23 -22.92 24.06
N VAL A 275 -11.86 -23.75 23.06
CA VAL A 275 -12.08 -25.23 23.07
C VAL A 275 -11.27 -25.91 24.18
N SER A 276 -10.08 -25.38 24.56
CA SER A 276 -9.27 -25.97 25.64
C SER A 276 -9.78 -25.63 27.05
N MET A 277 -10.77 -24.74 27.17
CA MET A 277 -11.48 -24.49 28.41
C MET A 277 -12.52 -25.60 28.67
N SER A 278 -12.78 -25.93 29.94
CA SER A 278 -13.49 -27.16 30.35
C SER A 278 -14.76 -27.47 29.54
N SER A 279 -14.98 -28.76 29.24
CA SER A 279 -15.96 -29.27 28.27
C SER A 279 -17.42 -28.87 28.50
N ASP A 280 -17.79 -28.43 29.70
CA ASP A 280 -19.16 -27.99 30.02
C ASP A 280 -19.42 -26.51 29.62
N ALA A 281 -18.37 -25.69 29.45
CA ALA A 281 -18.48 -24.31 28.94
C ALA A 281 -18.57 -24.28 27.40
N TRP A 282 -17.78 -25.12 26.73
CA TRP A 282 -17.74 -25.20 25.26
C TRP A 282 -19.05 -25.73 24.65
N ALA A 283 -19.73 -26.64 25.35
CA ALA A 283 -21.00 -27.20 24.89
C ALA A 283 -22.15 -26.17 24.86
N LYS A 284 -22.00 -25.03 25.56
CA LYS A 284 -22.97 -23.92 25.54
C LYS A 284 -22.62 -22.85 24.49
N SER A 285 -21.35 -22.62 24.18
CA SER A 285 -20.88 -21.66 23.16
C SER A 285 -20.70 -22.24 21.74
N SER A 286 -20.78 -23.56 21.57
CA SER A 286 -20.51 -24.29 20.32
C SER A 286 -21.30 -23.81 19.10
N ASP A 287 -22.56 -23.41 19.27
CA ASP A 287 -23.45 -23.13 18.14
C ASP A 287 -23.36 -21.67 17.68
N ALA A 288 -23.06 -20.73 18.59
CA ALA A 288 -22.81 -19.32 18.30
C ALA A 288 -21.42 -19.08 17.68
N VAL A 289 -20.41 -19.82 18.14
CA VAL A 289 -19.05 -19.72 17.61
C VAL A 289 -18.89 -20.40 16.24
N LYS A 290 -19.61 -21.52 16.02
CA LYS A 290 -19.69 -22.15 14.69
C LYS A 290 -20.48 -21.29 13.72
N SER A 291 -21.57 -20.65 14.15
CA SER A 291 -22.29 -19.72 13.27
C SER A 291 -21.49 -18.46 12.99
N ALA A 292 -20.74 -17.91 13.97
CA ALA A 292 -19.92 -16.71 13.79
C ALA A 292 -18.66 -16.92 12.94
N SER A 293 -17.95 -18.03 13.15
CA SER A 293 -16.76 -18.37 12.35
C SER A 293 -17.10 -18.86 10.94
N VAL A 294 -18.26 -19.46 10.73
CA VAL A 294 -18.78 -19.84 9.41
C VAL A 294 -19.39 -18.61 8.73
N SER A 295 -20.13 -17.74 9.42
CA SER A 295 -20.71 -16.52 8.84
C SER A 295 -19.68 -15.42 8.58
N ALA A 296 -18.68 -15.19 9.44
CA ALA A 296 -17.58 -14.25 9.17
C ALA A 296 -16.66 -14.76 8.06
N ARG A 297 -16.45 -16.08 7.99
CA ARG A 297 -15.73 -16.68 6.88
C ARG A 297 -16.56 -16.63 5.60
N ASP A 298 -17.84 -16.96 5.63
CA ASP A 298 -18.70 -16.99 4.44
C ASP A 298 -19.03 -15.57 3.94
N SER A 299 -19.24 -14.58 4.81
CA SER A 299 -19.45 -13.16 4.44
C SER A 299 -18.19 -12.46 3.91
N VAL A 300 -17.01 -12.81 4.42
CA VAL A 300 -15.72 -12.29 3.90
C VAL A 300 -15.30 -13.02 2.64
N THR A 301 -15.53 -14.33 2.56
CA THR A 301 -15.32 -15.10 1.33
C THR A 301 -16.33 -14.69 0.27
N GLU A 302 -17.57 -14.33 0.63
CA GLU A 302 -18.57 -13.71 -0.26
C GLU A 302 -18.27 -12.25 -0.59
N SER A 303 -17.63 -11.45 0.28
CA SER A 303 -17.21 -10.08 -0.03
C SER A 303 -15.98 -10.05 -0.94
N ALA A 304 -15.00 -10.91 -0.65
CA ALA A 304 -13.87 -11.18 -1.53
C ALA A 304 -14.34 -11.81 -2.85
N ALA A 305 -15.35 -12.68 -2.82
CA ALA A 305 -15.99 -13.24 -4.01
C ALA A 305 -16.92 -12.26 -4.72
N ALA A 306 -17.54 -11.27 -4.07
CA ALA A 306 -18.38 -10.24 -4.69
C ALA A 306 -17.53 -9.14 -5.36
N LEU A 307 -16.35 -8.85 -4.80
CA LEU A 307 -15.26 -8.12 -5.47
C LEU A 307 -14.68 -8.91 -6.65
N ASN A 308 -14.71 -10.26 -6.59
CA ASN A 308 -14.31 -11.15 -7.68
C ASN A 308 -15.44 -11.38 -8.72
N GLU A 309 -16.72 -11.36 -8.34
CA GLU A 309 -17.89 -11.76 -9.16
C GLU A 309 -18.39 -10.63 -10.06
N LYS A 310 -18.04 -9.37 -9.78
CA LYS A 310 -18.38 -8.23 -10.64
C LYS A 310 -17.30 -7.90 -11.68
N MET A 311 -16.34 -8.81 -11.88
CA MET A 311 -15.52 -8.93 -13.09
C MET A 311 -15.72 -10.34 -13.68
N PRO A 312 -16.29 -10.48 -14.89
CA PRO A 312 -16.84 -11.77 -15.30
C PRO A 312 -15.75 -12.69 -15.84
N TRP A 313 -15.21 -13.59 -15.04
CA TRP A 313 -14.61 -14.83 -15.56
C TRP A 313 -15.51 -16.01 -15.20
N GLN A 314 -16.12 -16.64 -16.21
CA GLN A 314 -16.63 -18.00 -16.07
C GLN A 314 -15.98 -18.92 -17.10
N ALA A 315 -15.24 -19.88 -16.53
CA ALA A 315 -14.83 -21.14 -17.11
C ALA A 315 -16.03 -22.08 -17.32
N ASP A 316 -16.16 -22.63 -18.53
CA ASP A 316 -17.08 -23.75 -18.82
C ASP A 316 -16.35 -25.04 -19.28
N GLU A 317 -15.09 -25.19 -18.89
CA GLU A 317 -14.30 -26.43 -19.10
C GLU A 317 -13.99 -27.13 -17.77
N GLU A 318 -13.81 -26.38 -16.68
CA GLU A 318 -13.52 -26.95 -15.35
C GLU A 318 -14.73 -27.69 -14.76
N THR A 319 -15.95 -27.24 -15.06
CA THR A 319 -17.21 -27.91 -14.67
C THR A 319 -17.42 -29.24 -15.40
N LYS A 320 -16.88 -29.41 -16.62
CA LYS A 320 -16.98 -30.67 -17.38
C LYS A 320 -15.96 -31.70 -16.92
N LEU A 321 -14.77 -31.25 -16.49
CA LEU A 321 -13.74 -32.09 -15.85
C LEU A 321 -14.16 -32.50 -14.43
N ARG A 322 -14.72 -31.57 -13.63
CA ARG A 322 -15.29 -31.87 -12.30
C ARG A 322 -16.47 -32.85 -12.38
N LYS A 323 -17.40 -32.72 -13.32
CA LYS A 323 -18.51 -33.69 -13.48
C LYS A 323 -18.04 -35.11 -13.86
N ARG A 324 -16.90 -35.25 -14.54
CA ARG A 324 -16.26 -36.55 -14.81
C ARG A 324 -15.56 -37.12 -13.58
N ALA A 325 -14.91 -36.27 -12.79
CA ALA A 325 -14.30 -36.66 -11.51
C ALA A 325 -15.35 -37.03 -10.45
N ASP A 326 -16.40 -36.22 -10.28
CA ASP A 326 -17.51 -36.45 -9.35
C ASP A 326 -18.31 -37.73 -9.66
N LYS A 327 -18.38 -38.12 -10.95
CA LYS A 327 -19.04 -39.38 -11.35
C LYS A 327 -18.20 -40.61 -11.00
N LEU A 328 -16.87 -40.48 -11.07
CA LEU A 328 -15.93 -41.51 -10.63
C LEU A 328 -15.94 -41.63 -9.10
N GLU A 329 -16.06 -40.49 -8.40
CA GLU A 329 -16.10 -40.38 -6.95
C GLU A 329 -17.45 -40.82 -6.36
N LYS A 330 -18.58 -40.53 -7.01
CA LYS A 330 -19.92 -41.05 -6.61
C LYS A 330 -20.02 -42.57 -6.68
N ASN A 331 -19.30 -43.21 -7.60
CA ASN A 331 -19.28 -44.67 -7.71
C ASN A 331 -18.45 -45.30 -6.57
N LYS A 332 -17.34 -44.68 -6.19
CA LYS A 332 -16.57 -45.05 -4.98
C LYS A 332 -17.40 -44.85 -3.69
N ARG A 333 -18.06 -43.70 -3.56
CA ARG A 333 -18.85 -43.33 -2.38
C ARG A 333 -20.08 -44.22 -2.16
N LYS A 334 -20.63 -44.84 -3.22
CA LYS A 334 -21.72 -45.83 -3.09
C LYS A 334 -21.28 -47.15 -2.48
N GLU A 335 -20.02 -47.55 -2.67
CA GLU A 335 -19.46 -48.71 -1.99
C GLU A 335 -19.16 -48.39 -0.52
N GLU A 336 -18.61 -47.20 -0.25
CA GLU A 336 -18.32 -46.71 1.12
C GLU A 336 -19.59 -46.50 1.98
N ILE A 337 -20.70 -46.06 1.39
CA ILE A 337 -22.00 -45.91 2.08
C ILE A 337 -22.63 -47.28 2.43
N LYS A 338 -22.29 -48.34 1.69
CA LYS A 338 -22.75 -49.70 2.00
C LYS A 338 -22.00 -50.25 3.22
N GLU A 339 -20.74 -49.85 3.40
CA GLU A 339 -19.93 -50.16 4.57
C GLU A 339 -20.40 -49.36 5.81
N ALA A 340 -20.71 -48.05 5.65
CA ALA A 340 -21.15 -47.18 6.74
C ALA A 340 -22.53 -47.54 7.35
N LYS A 341 -23.46 -48.10 6.56
CA LYS A 341 -24.76 -48.59 7.08
C LYS A 341 -24.64 -49.79 8.03
N THR A 342 -23.48 -50.46 8.01
CA THR A 342 -23.17 -51.54 8.95
C THR A 342 -22.74 -50.96 10.31
N ALA A 343 -22.14 -49.76 10.32
CA ALA A 343 -21.75 -49.03 11.53
C ALA A 343 -22.92 -48.29 12.21
N GLU A 344 -23.99 -47.96 11.48
CA GLU A 344 -25.22 -47.35 12.05
C GLU A 344 -25.99 -48.30 12.98
N LYS A 345 -25.85 -49.62 12.79
CA LYS A 345 -26.32 -50.62 13.78
C LYS A 345 -25.58 -50.53 15.11
N GLU A 346 -24.40 -49.91 15.15
CA GLU A 346 -23.68 -49.65 16.40
C GLU A 346 -24.22 -48.39 17.10
N ALA A 347 -24.92 -47.49 16.38
CA ALA A 347 -25.61 -46.33 16.93
C ALA A 347 -26.91 -46.68 17.69
N GLU A 348 -27.50 -47.85 17.48
CA GLU A 348 -28.59 -48.37 18.35
C GLU A 348 -28.11 -48.64 19.80
N LYS A 349 -26.79 -48.76 20.03
CA LYS A 349 -26.26 -48.74 21.42
C LYS A 349 -26.29 -47.34 22.05
N ALA A 350 -26.41 -46.27 21.26
CA ALA A 350 -26.58 -44.90 21.76
C ALA A 350 -27.94 -44.66 22.43
N GLU A 351 -28.92 -45.54 22.21
CA GLU A 351 -30.22 -45.53 22.89
C GLU A 351 -30.08 -45.84 24.40
N GLN A 352 -29.01 -46.55 24.81
CA GLN A 352 -28.73 -46.79 26.24
C GLN A 352 -28.13 -45.58 26.96
N ALA A 353 -27.63 -44.57 26.24
CA ALA A 353 -27.07 -43.34 26.82
C ALA A 353 -28.14 -42.30 27.18
N GLU A 354 -29.35 -42.40 26.62
CA GLU A 354 -30.41 -41.42 26.82
C GLU A 354 -31.02 -41.49 28.24
N LYS A 355 -30.96 -42.65 28.89
CA LYS A 355 -31.40 -42.81 30.29
C LYS A 355 -30.53 -42.06 31.30
N ALA A 356 -29.32 -41.67 30.94
CA ALA A 356 -28.44 -40.86 31.79
C ALA A 356 -28.73 -39.33 31.70
N LYS A 357 -29.51 -38.88 30.69
CA LYS A 357 -29.85 -37.46 30.51
C LYS A 357 -30.87 -36.92 31.52
N ALA A 358 -31.66 -37.79 32.16
CA ALA A 358 -32.69 -37.34 33.10
C ALA A 358 -32.13 -36.84 34.44
N GLU A 359 -30.95 -37.33 34.86
CA GLU A 359 -30.35 -36.96 36.16
C GLU A 359 -29.60 -35.62 36.15
N LYS A 360 -29.10 -35.16 34.98
CA LYS A 360 -28.40 -33.86 34.86
C LYS A 360 -29.34 -32.64 34.83
N ALA A 361 -30.63 -32.83 34.59
CA ALA A 361 -31.61 -31.74 34.55
C ALA A 361 -31.83 -31.05 35.91
N LEU A 362 -31.48 -31.71 37.02
CA LEU A 362 -31.65 -31.14 38.36
C LEU A 362 -30.54 -30.13 38.76
N LYS A 363 -29.40 -30.12 38.06
CA LYS A 363 -28.29 -29.16 38.32
C LYS A 363 -28.39 -27.86 37.51
N LYS A 364 -29.41 -27.70 36.67
CA LYS A 364 -29.55 -26.56 35.74
C LYS A 364 -30.09 -25.27 36.38
N LYS A 365 -30.39 -25.25 37.68
CA LYS A 365 -31.06 -24.08 38.33
C LYS A 365 -30.17 -23.10 39.09
N GLU A 366 -28.85 -23.30 39.15
CA GLU A 366 -27.96 -22.41 39.95
C GLU A 366 -26.87 -21.65 39.16
N ASN A 367 -26.72 -21.82 37.84
CA ASN A 367 -25.59 -21.23 37.08
C ASN A 367 -25.93 -20.03 36.16
N ASP A 368 -27.07 -19.37 36.35
CA ASP A 368 -27.63 -18.44 35.34
C ASP A 368 -27.17 -16.97 35.44
N LYS A 369 -25.94 -16.68 35.89
CA LYS A 369 -25.46 -15.28 35.99
C LYS A 369 -24.03 -14.96 35.56
N ARG A 370 -23.30 -15.89 34.94
CA ARG A 370 -21.92 -15.62 34.49
C ARG A 370 -21.63 -16.34 33.18
N ASP A 371 -22.09 -15.81 32.04
CA ASP A 371 -21.48 -16.08 30.72
C ASP A 371 -21.99 -15.20 29.55
N ASP A 372 -22.58 -14.04 29.83
CA ASP A 372 -23.33 -13.26 28.83
C ASP A 372 -22.47 -12.23 28.07
N GLY A 373 -21.16 -12.15 28.35
CA GLY A 373 -20.26 -11.09 27.88
C GLY A 373 -19.56 -11.40 26.55
N ALA A 374 -18.92 -12.57 26.45
CA ALA A 374 -18.20 -12.97 25.24
C ALA A 374 -19.15 -13.26 24.07
N GLU A 375 -20.32 -13.83 24.35
CA GLU A 375 -21.37 -14.13 23.36
C GLU A 375 -21.95 -12.85 22.75
N LYS A 376 -22.20 -11.81 23.56
CA LYS A 376 -22.62 -10.48 23.08
C LYS A 376 -21.55 -9.76 22.27
N ILE A 377 -20.27 -9.95 22.60
CA ILE A 377 -19.14 -9.37 21.84
C ILE A 377 -19.08 -10.00 20.44
N VAL A 378 -19.25 -11.33 20.34
CA VAL A 378 -19.25 -12.07 19.06
C VAL A 378 -20.50 -11.76 18.24
N GLU A 379 -21.69 -11.69 18.85
CA GLU A 379 -22.93 -11.28 18.15
C GLU A 379 -22.87 -9.82 17.66
N SER A 380 -22.27 -8.91 18.44
CA SER A 380 -22.08 -7.50 18.05
C SER A 380 -21.07 -7.36 16.91
N LEU A 381 -19.98 -8.12 16.96
CA LEU A 381 -19.00 -8.27 15.88
C LEU A 381 -19.66 -8.71 14.57
N GLN A 382 -20.48 -9.75 14.65
CA GLN A 382 -21.15 -10.37 13.50
C GLN A 382 -22.24 -9.48 12.92
N THR A 383 -23.05 -8.83 13.76
CA THR A 383 -24.08 -7.86 13.33
C THR A 383 -23.45 -6.65 12.63
N SER A 384 -22.32 -6.16 13.13
CA SER A 384 -21.58 -5.05 12.50
C SER A 384 -21.01 -5.47 11.14
N PHE A 385 -20.59 -6.73 11.02
CA PHE A 385 -20.06 -7.32 9.78
C PHE A 385 -21.15 -7.58 8.73
N ASP A 386 -22.32 -8.08 9.15
CA ASP A 386 -23.46 -8.32 8.26
C ASP A 386 -24.09 -7.01 7.77
N SER A 387 -24.09 -5.96 8.61
CA SER A 387 -24.47 -4.60 8.21
C SER A 387 -23.51 -4.00 7.18
N LEU A 388 -22.19 -4.23 7.33
CA LEU A 388 -21.16 -3.86 6.35
C LEU A 388 -21.39 -4.53 4.98
N TYR A 389 -21.87 -5.78 4.97
CA TYR A 389 -22.15 -6.55 3.78
C TYR A 389 -23.43 -6.12 3.04
N GLU A 390 -24.52 -5.89 3.77
CA GLU A 390 -25.79 -5.44 3.15
C GLU A 390 -25.67 -4.07 2.48
N GLU A 391 -24.91 -3.14 3.07
CA GLU A 391 -24.74 -1.77 2.55
C GLU A 391 -23.83 -1.72 1.31
N THR A 392 -22.78 -2.56 1.28
CA THR A 392 -21.86 -2.71 0.13
C THR A 392 -22.49 -3.43 -1.06
N SER A 393 -23.48 -4.30 -0.83
CA SER A 393 -24.16 -5.06 -1.89
C SER A 393 -25.11 -4.21 -2.77
N LYS A 394 -25.64 -3.08 -2.25
CA LYS A 394 -26.78 -2.37 -2.85
C LYS A 394 -26.44 -1.30 -3.92
N ASN A 395 -25.19 -0.87 -4.10
CA ASN A 395 -24.90 0.36 -4.88
C ASN A 395 -23.93 0.17 -6.05
N ASN A 396 -24.42 -0.44 -7.13
CA ASN A 396 -23.59 -1.08 -8.14
C ASN A 396 -23.21 -0.28 -9.42
N HIS A 397 -23.14 1.04 -9.37
CA HIS A 397 -22.64 1.85 -10.50
C HIS A 397 -21.86 3.09 -10.02
N GLU A 398 -20.69 3.33 -10.63
CA GLU A 398 -19.84 4.55 -10.64
C GLU A 398 -18.81 4.81 -9.50
N GLY A 399 -17.52 4.92 -9.91
CA GLY A 399 -16.53 5.90 -9.42
C GLY A 399 -15.76 5.64 -8.10
N ALA A 400 -14.54 6.20 -8.02
CA ALA A 400 -13.66 6.25 -6.83
C ALA A 400 -14.35 6.75 -5.54
N SER A 401 -15.47 7.47 -5.67
CA SER A 401 -16.31 7.96 -4.58
C SER A 401 -16.97 6.86 -3.74
N LYS A 402 -17.21 5.65 -4.28
CA LYS A 402 -17.81 4.53 -3.53
C LYS A 402 -16.81 3.67 -2.75
N ILE A 403 -15.53 3.70 -3.15
CA ILE A 403 -14.43 3.15 -2.35
C ILE A 403 -14.26 3.98 -1.08
N ILE A 404 -14.47 5.30 -1.17
CA ILE A 404 -14.49 6.24 -0.05
C ILE A 404 -15.67 5.97 0.90
N GLU A 405 -16.86 5.63 0.38
CA GLU A 405 -18.04 5.28 1.21
C GLU A 405 -17.92 3.92 1.90
N ALA A 406 -17.44 2.86 1.20
CA ALA A 406 -17.20 1.54 1.80
C ALA A 406 -16.15 1.63 2.93
N ARG A 407 -15.14 2.47 2.72
CA ARG A 407 -14.11 2.84 3.68
C ARG A 407 -14.66 3.62 4.88
N ASP A 408 -15.59 4.55 4.68
CA ASP A 408 -16.22 5.33 5.76
C ASP A 408 -17.27 4.53 6.55
N SER A 409 -17.87 3.51 5.94
CA SER A 409 -18.72 2.50 6.63
C SER A 409 -17.86 1.55 7.47
N PHE A 410 -16.76 1.01 6.91
CA PHE A 410 -15.75 0.24 7.65
C PHE A 410 -15.17 1.03 8.83
N TYR A 411 -14.98 2.34 8.66
CA TYR A 411 -14.56 3.24 9.73
C TYR A 411 -15.54 3.31 10.91
N ARG A 412 -16.86 3.32 10.66
CA ARG A 412 -17.87 3.33 11.72
C ARG A 412 -17.91 2.00 12.46
N SER A 413 -17.94 0.88 11.75
CA SER A 413 -18.02 -0.46 12.34
C SER A 413 -16.75 -0.85 13.12
N SER A 414 -15.56 -0.47 12.65
CA SER A 414 -14.31 -0.68 13.40
C SER A 414 -14.24 0.14 14.69
N ARG A 415 -14.82 1.35 14.69
CA ARG A 415 -14.91 2.21 15.89
C ARG A 415 -15.88 1.63 16.92
N GLU A 416 -17.03 1.12 16.46
CA GLU A 416 -18.02 0.45 17.32
C GLU A 416 -17.45 -0.83 17.93
N LEU A 417 -16.71 -1.61 17.13
CA LEU A 417 -15.97 -2.77 17.63
C LEU A 417 -14.98 -2.39 18.74
N LEU A 418 -14.17 -1.35 18.48
CA LEU A 418 -13.17 -0.86 19.42
C LEU A 418 -13.81 -0.43 20.75
N GLN A 419 -14.92 0.31 20.68
CA GLN A 419 -15.68 0.74 21.85
C GLN A 419 -16.29 -0.42 22.63
N SER A 420 -16.81 -1.44 21.93
CA SER A 420 -17.35 -2.65 22.57
C SER A 420 -16.27 -3.47 23.28
N VAL A 421 -15.09 -3.63 22.67
CA VAL A 421 -13.94 -4.31 23.28
C VAL A 421 -13.45 -3.54 24.50
N GLN A 422 -13.23 -2.22 24.37
CA GLN A 422 -12.79 -1.35 25.47
C GLN A 422 -13.78 -1.32 26.64
N SER A 423 -15.08 -1.28 26.36
CA SER A 423 -16.13 -1.31 27.39
C SER A 423 -16.18 -2.65 28.12
N ALA A 424 -15.95 -3.76 27.40
CA ALA A 424 -15.87 -5.09 28.00
C ALA A 424 -14.63 -5.23 28.89
N THR A 425 -13.46 -4.73 28.45
CA THR A 425 -12.22 -4.74 29.26
C THR A 425 -12.37 -3.91 30.54
N ALA A 426 -12.97 -2.73 30.43
CA ALA A 426 -13.21 -1.85 31.58
C ALA A 426 -14.16 -2.43 32.64
N SER A 427 -15.04 -3.37 32.27
CA SER A 427 -16.01 -3.99 33.17
C SER A 427 -15.47 -5.18 33.98
N MET A 428 -14.24 -5.63 33.70
CA MET A 428 -13.67 -6.90 34.21
C MET A 428 -12.48 -6.73 35.18
N THR A 429 -12.29 -5.55 35.76
CA THR A 429 -11.21 -5.26 36.72
C THR A 429 -11.45 -5.96 38.07
N ASP A 430 -10.74 -7.07 38.31
CA ASP A 430 -9.90 -7.33 39.51
C ASP A 430 -9.61 -8.82 39.82
N ALA A 431 -10.25 -9.80 39.17
CA ALA A 431 -10.23 -11.18 39.69
C ALA A 431 -9.55 -12.27 38.85
N THR A 432 -9.17 -12.06 37.59
CA THR A 432 -8.59 -13.14 36.75
C THR A 432 -7.70 -12.59 35.64
N ARG A 433 -6.44 -12.29 35.96
CA ARG A 433 -5.36 -12.17 34.96
C ARG A 433 -4.63 -13.52 34.88
N ASP A 434 -5.24 -14.51 34.23
CA ASP A 434 -4.57 -15.78 33.93
C ASP A 434 -3.78 -15.67 32.60
N ILE A 435 -2.75 -16.52 32.46
CA ILE A 435 -1.84 -16.58 31.29
C ILE A 435 -2.59 -16.69 29.94
N GLU A 436 -3.76 -17.34 29.93
CA GLU A 436 -4.62 -17.46 28.76
C GLU A 436 -5.30 -16.13 28.35
N TRP A 437 -5.64 -15.27 29.32
CA TRP A 437 -6.22 -13.94 29.09
C TRP A 437 -5.20 -12.97 28.50
N MET A 438 -3.94 -13.04 28.97
CA MET A 438 -2.83 -12.30 28.38
C MET A 438 -2.65 -12.68 26.90
N SER A 439 -2.88 -13.94 26.52
CA SER A 439 -2.82 -14.31 25.10
C SER A 439 -3.99 -13.77 24.27
N LEU A 440 -5.17 -13.61 24.85
CA LEU A 440 -6.36 -13.08 24.15
C LEU A 440 -6.26 -11.55 23.98
N ASP A 441 -5.87 -10.85 25.03
CA ASP A 441 -5.60 -9.41 25.04
C ASP A 441 -4.56 -9.02 23.99
N LYS A 442 -3.44 -9.76 23.93
CA LYS A 442 -2.38 -9.57 22.92
C LYS A 442 -2.92 -9.70 21.48
N THR A 443 -3.84 -10.63 21.26
CA THR A 443 -4.43 -10.88 19.94
C THR A 443 -5.44 -9.77 19.57
N LEU A 444 -6.27 -9.33 20.52
CA LEU A 444 -7.23 -8.23 20.31
C LEU A 444 -6.52 -6.90 20.06
N THR A 445 -5.46 -6.59 20.82
CA THR A 445 -4.66 -5.39 20.64
C THR A 445 -3.96 -5.35 19.28
N SER A 446 -3.47 -6.50 18.80
CA SER A 446 -2.92 -6.64 17.44
C SER A 446 -3.98 -6.33 16.36
N LEU A 447 -5.19 -6.86 16.53
CA LEU A 447 -6.30 -6.63 15.59
C LEU A 447 -6.71 -5.15 15.54
N ILE A 448 -6.76 -4.51 16.72
CA ILE A 448 -7.01 -3.07 16.86
C ILE A 448 -5.94 -2.27 16.11
N GLY A 449 -4.66 -2.62 16.31
CA GLY A 449 -3.55 -1.98 15.64
C GLY A 449 -3.64 -2.06 14.12
N GLN A 450 -3.81 -3.25 13.57
CA GLN A 450 -3.94 -3.45 12.12
C GLN A 450 -5.16 -2.73 11.54
N THR A 451 -6.26 -2.69 12.27
CA THR A 451 -7.46 -1.96 11.85
C THR A 451 -7.22 -0.46 11.83
N LYS A 452 -6.54 0.08 12.85
CA LYS A 452 -6.15 1.50 12.90
C LYS A 452 -5.20 1.84 11.75
N GLN A 453 -4.19 1.01 11.48
CA GLN A 453 -3.27 1.19 10.38
C GLN A 453 -4.01 1.34 9.05
N ILE A 454 -4.87 0.39 8.68
CA ILE A 454 -5.60 0.46 7.40
C ILE A 454 -6.47 1.71 7.31
N ARG A 455 -7.18 2.03 8.40
CA ARG A 455 -8.02 3.22 8.50
C ARG A 455 -7.21 4.51 8.35
N ASP A 456 -6.04 4.58 8.97
CA ASP A 456 -5.27 5.80 9.03
C ASP A 456 -4.36 6.01 7.81
N LYS A 457 -4.14 4.98 6.97
CA LYS A 457 -3.51 5.09 5.62
C LYS A 457 -4.43 5.71 4.55
N ILE A 458 -5.68 6.03 4.89
CA ILE A 458 -6.66 6.60 3.97
C ILE A 458 -6.26 8.04 3.59
N PRO A 459 -6.09 8.37 2.29
CA PRO A 459 -5.63 9.70 1.87
C PRO A 459 -6.48 10.87 2.39
N ALA A 460 -7.81 10.74 2.34
CA ALA A 460 -8.71 11.80 2.82
C ALA A 460 -8.62 12.03 4.34
N ARG A 461 -8.34 10.97 5.10
CA ARG A 461 -8.24 11.01 6.55
C ARG A 461 -6.89 11.56 7.00
N ILE A 462 -5.81 11.15 6.32
CA ILE A 462 -4.50 11.76 6.47
C ILE A 462 -4.65 13.27 6.26
N LYS A 463 -5.21 13.68 5.13
CA LYS A 463 -5.44 15.10 4.82
C LYS A 463 -6.29 15.82 5.88
N SER A 464 -7.32 15.19 6.45
CA SER A 464 -8.18 15.85 7.44
C SER A 464 -7.58 15.96 8.84
N LYS A 465 -6.58 15.13 9.17
CA LYS A 465 -5.94 15.11 10.48
C LYS A 465 -4.64 15.91 10.53
N LEU A 466 -4.02 16.15 9.37
CA LEU A 466 -2.85 17.01 9.29
C LEU A 466 -3.23 18.47 9.55
N PRO A 467 -2.43 19.23 10.33
CA PRO A 467 -2.56 20.67 10.43
C PRO A 467 -2.58 21.31 9.03
N SER A 468 -3.34 22.39 8.85
CA SER A 468 -3.38 23.13 7.58
C SER A 468 -2.02 23.74 7.27
N ASP A 469 -1.44 24.36 8.29
CA ASP A 469 -0.14 25.02 8.27
C ASP A 469 0.79 24.20 9.16
N VAL A 470 1.73 23.51 8.56
CA VAL A 470 2.70 22.68 9.29
C VAL A 470 3.96 23.50 9.48
N ALA A 471 4.34 23.75 10.74
CA ALA A 471 5.50 24.55 11.10
C ALA A 471 6.70 23.69 11.52
N ALA A 472 6.44 22.51 12.08
CA ALA A 472 7.50 21.56 12.43
C ALA A 472 7.06 20.10 12.37
N VAL A 473 8.04 19.21 12.21
CA VAL A 473 7.92 17.76 12.33
C VAL A 473 8.89 17.28 13.39
N CYS A 474 8.41 16.54 14.37
CA CYS A 474 9.22 15.82 15.35
C CYS A 474 9.16 14.33 15.07
N SER A 475 10.28 13.64 15.12
CA SER A 475 10.31 12.20 14.98
C SER A 475 11.17 11.57 16.05
N ASP A 476 10.68 10.51 16.68
CA ASP A 476 11.60 9.56 17.30
C ASP A 476 12.54 8.93 16.27
N ILE A 477 13.65 8.38 16.74
CA ILE A 477 14.67 7.73 15.93
C ILE A 477 14.41 6.23 15.80
N ASP A 478 14.54 5.49 16.91
CA ASP A 478 14.67 4.03 16.91
C ASP A 478 13.30 3.39 16.72
N GLY A 479 13.12 2.59 15.66
CA GLY A 479 11.80 2.01 15.36
C GLY A 479 10.80 3.00 14.75
N THR A 480 11.22 4.26 14.52
CA THR A 480 10.39 5.28 13.87
C THR A 480 10.93 5.71 12.51
N ILE A 481 12.16 6.21 12.43
CA ILE A 481 12.86 6.51 11.15
C ILE A 481 14.07 5.62 10.91
N LEU A 482 14.59 4.98 11.96
CA LEU A 482 15.77 4.12 11.91
C LEU A 482 15.35 2.66 12.04
N HIS A 483 15.66 1.87 11.03
CA HIS A 483 15.47 0.41 11.02
C HIS A 483 16.77 -0.27 10.55
N GLU A 484 17.22 -1.31 11.26
CA GLU A 484 18.51 -1.99 10.98
C GLU A 484 19.72 -1.04 10.84
N ASN A 485 19.73 0.07 11.61
CA ASN A 485 20.70 1.18 11.54
C ASN A 485 20.71 1.98 10.23
N THR A 486 19.64 1.89 9.44
CA THR A 486 19.49 2.63 8.18
C THR A 486 18.21 3.48 8.19
N ILE A 487 18.29 4.66 7.57
CA ILE A 487 17.14 5.51 7.25
C ILE A 487 16.84 5.35 5.76
N SER A 488 15.56 5.25 5.39
CA SER A 488 15.16 5.07 4.00
C SER A 488 15.32 6.35 3.16
N ASP A 489 15.66 6.18 1.88
CA ASP A 489 15.74 7.29 0.92
C ASP A 489 14.44 8.10 0.90
N ALA A 490 13.27 7.43 0.96
CA ALA A 490 11.97 8.09 0.98
C ALA A 490 11.79 9.03 2.19
N THR A 491 12.31 8.66 3.36
CA THR A 491 12.27 9.49 4.57
C THR A 491 13.23 10.68 4.46
N CYS A 492 14.43 10.44 3.93
CA CYS A 492 15.40 11.50 3.64
C CYS A 492 14.82 12.53 2.65
N ASP A 493 14.24 12.07 1.54
CA ASP A 493 13.66 12.91 0.50
C ASP A 493 12.58 13.83 1.04
N VAL A 494 11.66 13.31 1.87
CA VAL A 494 10.58 14.16 2.44
C VAL A 494 11.12 15.15 3.47
N PHE A 495 12.13 14.78 4.26
CA PHE A 495 12.74 15.70 5.23
C PHE A 495 13.49 16.83 4.54
N GLU A 496 14.23 16.54 3.46
CA GLU A 496 14.89 17.56 2.65
C GLU A 496 13.86 18.53 2.05
N GLN A 497 12.79 17.99 1.47
CA GLN A 497 11.74 18.80 0.86
C GLN A 497 11.01 19.67 1.89
N LEU A 498 10.67 19.13 3.06
CA LEU A 498 10.03 19.90 4.13
C LEU A 498 10.94 21.04 4.63
N ASN A 499 12.22 20.75 4.86
CA ASN A 499 13.18 21.75 5.29
C ASN A 499 13.40 22.85 4.23
N ALA A 500 13.38 22.49 2.94
CA ALA A 500 13.44 23.47 1.84
C ALA A 500 12.24 24.44 1.84
N HIS A 501 11.08 24.00 2.33
CA HIS A 501 9.86 24.83 2.49
C HIS A 501 9.78 25.52 3.87
N GLY A 502 10.86 25.48 4.66
CA GLY A 502 10.93 26.16 5.96
C GLY A 502 10.22 25.44 7.11
N VAL A 503 9.82 24.18 6.93
CA VAL A 503 9.31 23.34 8.02
C VAL A 503 10.49 22.82 8.84
N GLU A 504 10.49 23.11 10.14
CA GLU A 504 11.55 22.66 11.04
C GLU A 504 11.44 21.14 11.28
N VAL A 505 12.54 20.40 11.11
CA VAL A 505 12.59 18.97 11.43
C VAL A 505 13.40 18.77 12.71
N LEU A 506 12.82 18.06 13.68
CA LEU A 506 13.43 17.73 14.96
C LEU A 506 13.46 16.22 15.18
N LEU A 507 14.51 15.76 15.87
CA LEU A 507 14.61 14.39 16.38
C LEU A 507 14.31 14.38 17.87
N ALA A 508 13.53 13.43 18.38
CA ALA A 508 13.21 13.30 19.80
C ALA A 508 13.48 11.88 20.31
N THR A 509 14.60 11.69 21.03
CA THR A 509 15.16 10.37 21.29
C THR A 509 15.62 10.18 22.74
N GLY A 510 15.66 8.92 23.18
CA GLY A 510 16.29 8.52 24.45
C GLY A 510 17.82 8.50 24.39
N ARG A 511 18.41 8.56 23.18
CA ARG A 511 19.86 8.56 22.94
C ARG A 511 20.57 9.76 23.56
N ALA A 512 21.80 9.57 23.99
CA ALA A 512 22.71 10.65 24.37
C ALA A 512 23.23 11.39 23.12
N ILE A 513 23.83 12.57 23.30
CA ILE A 513 24.34 13.42 22.21
C ILE A 513 25.27 12.62 21.28
N GLU A 514 26.18 11.82 21.84
CA GLU A 514 27.20 11.09 21.08
C GLU A 514 26.59 9.96 20.21
N GLU A 515 25.38 9.52 20.54
CA GLU A 515 24.67 8.44 19.86
C GLU A 515 23.76 8.97 18.73
N VAL A 516 23.56 10.29 18.65
CA VAL A 516 22.74 10.96 17.64
C VAL A 516 23.53 11.27 16.37
N ASP A 517 24.80 11.65 16.49
CA ASP A 517 25.65 12.05 15.34
C ASP A 517 25.64 11.02 14.18
N PRO A 518 25.80 9.69 14.40
CA PRO A 518 25.77 8.71 13.30
C PRO A 518 24.43 8.58 12.58
N VAL A 519 23.34 9.00 13.23
CA VAL A 519 22.00 9.02 12.64
C VAL A 519 21.84 10.28 11.77
N VAL A 520 22.29 11.43 12.29
CA VAL A 520 22.26 12.71 11.56
C VAL A 520 23.12 12.67 10.30
N GLU A 521 24.25 11.95 10.31
CA GLU A 521 25.11 11.77 9.13
C GLU A 521 24.42 11.07 7.95
N GLN A 522 23.31 10.35 8.18
CA GLN A 522 22.50 9.74 7.11
C GLN A 522 21.45 10.69 6.54
N LEU A 523 21.13 11.78 7.24
CA LEU A 523 20.09 12.71 6.84
C LEU A 523 20.65 13.81 5.91
N PRO A 524 19.85 14.30 4.94
CA PRO A 524 20.25 15.41 4.07
C PRO A 524 20.22 16.77 4.78
N ILE A 525 19.80 16.80 6.05
CA ILE A 525 19.62 18.00 6.86
C ILE A 525 20.27 17.80 8.24
N SER A 526 20.49 18.91 8.96
CA SER A 526 21.00 18.90 10.34
C SER A 526 19.90 19.33 11.31
N PRO A 527 19.03 18.41 11.75
CA PRO A 527 17.89 18.73 12.60
C PRO A 527 18.31 19.07 14.03
N ILE A 528 17.48 19.80 14.77
CA ILE A 528 17.66 19.90 16.23
C ILE A 528 17.31 18.55 16.86
N ALA A 529 18.12 18.10 17.81
CA ALA A 529 17.90 16.84 18.51
C ALA A 529 17.54 17.08 19.98
N ILE A 530 16.40 16.54 20.40
CA ILE A 530 15.97 16.43 21.78
C ILE A 530 16.49 15.07 22.27
N CYS A 531 17.56 15.10 23.04
CA CYS A 531 18.30 13.93 23.51
C CYS A 531 17.91 13.58 24.96
N ALA A 532 18.31 12.38 25.39
CA ALA A 532 18.11 11.88 26.75
C ALA A 532 16.66 12.04 27.24
N ASN A 533 15.70 11.68 26.38
CA ASN A 533 14.27 11.81 26.64
C ASN A 533 13.86 13.23 27.05
N GLY A 534 14.43 14.27 26.45
CA GLY A 534 14.03 15.66 26.72
C GLY A 534 14.96 16.45 27.63
N ALA A 535 15.87 15.78 28.34
CA ALA A 535 16.80 16.44 29.25
C ALA A 535 17.80 17.35 28.55
N VAL A 536 18.01 17.17 27.24
CA VAL A 536 18.98 17.95 26.47
C VAL A 536 18.37 18.35 25.13
N VAL A 537 18.49 19.62 24.77
CA VAL A 537 18.22 20.10 23.40
C VAL A 537 19.55 20.46 22.75
N TYR A 538 19.87 19.79 21.65
CA TYR A 538 21.18 19.79 20.99
C TYR A 538 21.06 20.28 19.54
N ASP A 539 21.92 21.22 19.18
CA ASP A 539 22.09 21.71 17.81
C ASP A 539 23.11 20.83 17.09
N THR A 540 22.62 19.95 16.22
CA THR A 540 23.46 18.95 15.51
C THR A 540 24.35 19.59 14.45
N LYS A 541 23.99 20.77 13.95
CA LYS A 541 24.76 21.50 12.94
C LYS A 541 25.99 22.14 13.56
N ASP A 542 25.79 22.92 14.61
CA ASP A 542 26.86 23.66 15.28
C ASP A 542 27.53 22.84 16.40
N LYS A 543 27.03 21.63 16.65
CA LYS A 543 27.48 20.69 17.70
C LYS A 543 27.53 21.33 19.08
N ARG A 544 26.43 21.97 19.48
CA ARG A 544 26.33 22.69 20.77
C ARG A 544 25.03 22.39 21.48
N VAL A 545 25.08 22.44 22.80
CA VAL A 545 23.91 22.27 23.65
C VAL A 545 23.18 23.61 23.76
N LEU A 546 21.88 23.58 23.50
CA LEU A 546 20.98 24.74 23.59
C LEU A 546 20.26 24.80 24.93
N HIS A 547 19.94 23.64 25.50
CA HIS A 547 19.24 23.51 26.78
C HIS A 547 19.64 22.21 27.48
N VAL A 548 19.73 22.27 28.80
CA VAL A 548 19.94 21.11 29.68
C VAL A 548 19.00 21.25 30.87
N GLU A 549 18.25 20.19 31.14
CA GLU A 549 17.45 20.02 32.35
C GLU A 549 17.92 18.72 33.03
N GLY A 550 18.54 18.86 34.20
CA GLY A 550 19.17 17.75 34.91
C GLY A 550 18.42 17.32 36.15
N PHE A 551 18.97 16.29 36.82
CA PHE A 551 18.59 16.01 38.19
C PHE A 551 18.88 17.22 39.08
N PHE A 552 18.10 17.37 40.15
CA PHE A 552 18.41 18.33 41.20
C PHE A 552 19.81 18.08 41.78
N GLU A 553 20.43 19.10 42.38
CA GLU A 553 21.79 19.01 42.90
C GLU A 553 21.95 17.84 43.89
N GLY A 554 22.91 16.94 43.64
CA GLY A 554 23.13 15.71 44.41
C GLY A 554 22.09 14.60 44.17
N GLY A 555 21.07 14.84 43.35
CA GLY A 555 19.99 13.88 43.10
C GLY A 555 20.47 12.60 42.44
N ALA A 556 21.34 12.69 41.43
CA ALA A 556 21.93 11.51 40.79
C ALA A 556 22.79 10.67 41.76
N ASP A 557 23.49 11.31 42.70
CA ASP A 557 24.30 10.62 43.71
C ASP A 557 23.42 9.88 44.72
N ILE A 558 22.32 10.52 45.17
CA ILE A 558 21.31 9.89 46.04
C ILE A 558 20.71 8.66 45.37
N LEU A 559 20.31 8.79 44.09
CA LEU A 559 19.76 7.67 43.33
C LEU A 559 20.78 6.54 43.18
N THR A 560 22.02 6.86 42.81
CA THR A 560 23.10 5.87 42.65
C THR A 560 23.31 5.10 43.94
N HIS A 561 23.37 5.78 45.09
CA HIS A 561 23.56 5.13 46.38
C HIS A 561 22.39 4.20 46.75
N GLN A 562 21.15 4.64 46.52
CA GLN A 562 19.97 3.81 46.79
C GLN A 562 19.92 2.58 45.87
N ILE A 563 20.25 2.74 44.59
CA ILE A 563 20.28 1.61 43.63
C ILE A 563 21.37 0.60 44.01
N GLU A 564 22.53 1.04 44.50
CA GLU A 564 23.58 0.15 45.01
C GLU A 564 23.14 -0.63 46.26
N GLU A 565 22.26 -0.05 47.09
CA GLU A 565 21.67 -0.76 48.23
C GLU A 565 20.59 -1.76 47.78
N ASP A 566 19.71 -1.36 46.87
CA ASP A 566 18.59 -2.17 46.37
C ASP A 566 19.08 -3.35 45.49
N ILE A 567 20.08 -3.09 44.65
CA ILE A 567 20.64 -4.04 43.68
C ILE A 567 22.18 -3.97 43.70
N PRO A 568 22.85 -4.65 44.65
CA PRO A 568 24.31 -4.52 44.86
C PRO A 568 25.19 -4.88 43.65
N ASP A 569 24.71 -5.73 42.75
CA ASP A 569 25.43 -6.16 41.55
C ASP A 569 25.08 -5.34 40.30
N ALA A 570 24.28 -4.26 40.43
CA ALA A 570 23.89 -3.42 39.30
C ALA A 570 25.07 -2.58 38.78
N GLN A 571 25.21 -2.51 37.47
CA GLN A 571 26.07 -1.54 36.81
C GLN A 571 25.30 -0.23 36.62
N ILE A 572 25.79 0.84 37.23
CA ILE A 572 25.19 2.19 37.15
C ILE A 572 26.06 3.09 36.29
N ILE A 573 25.43 3.78 35.33
CA ILE A 573 26.08 4.71 34.40
C ILE A 573 25.37 6.05 34.49
N VAL A 574 26.04 7.05 35.05
CA VAL A 574 25.53 8.43 35.08
C VAL A 574 26.03 9.17 33.84
N ARG A 575 25.10 9.70 33.05
CA ARG A 575 25.40 10.55 31.89
C ARG A 575 25.30 12.01 32.30
N THR A 576 26.33 12.78 31.96
CA THR A 576 26.42 14.20 32.27
C THR A 576 26.61 15.01 31.00
N VAL A 577 26.01 16.20 30.97
CA VAL A 577 26.18 17.20 29.92
C VAL A 577 26.42 18.53 30.62
N ASP A 578 27.48 19.25 30.26
CA ASP A 578 27.90 20.49 30.91
C ASP A 578 28.00 20.39 32.45
N ASN A 579 28.52 19.27 32.95
CA ASN A 579 28.60 18.89 34.37
C ASN A 579 27.26 18.67 35.09
N THR A 580 26.16 18.65 34.36
CA THR A 580 24.82 18.36 34.88
C THR A 580 24.45 16.91 34.59
N ALA A 581 24.05 16.15 35.60
CA ALA A 581 23.56 14.79 35.41
C ALA A 581 22.18 14.83 34.75
N VAL A 582 22.03 14.16 33.60
CA VAL A 582 20.81 14.19 32.77
C VAL A 582 20.14 12.83 32.66
N LYS A 583 20.86 11.74 32.93
CA LYS A 583 20.34 10.37 32.83
C LYS A 583 21.16 9.43 33.69
N VAL A 584 20.50 8.48 34.34
CA VAL A 584 21.14 7.35 35.03
C VAL A 584 20.66 6.06 34.35
N VAL A 585 21.58 5.24 33.88
CA VAL A 585 21.27 3.94 33.28
C VAL A 585 21.69 2.85 34.26
N VAL A 586 20.75 1.96 34.59
CA VAL A 586 20.98 0.83 35.48
C VAL A 586 20.93 -0.45 34.66
N LYS A 587 21.93 -1.31 34.79
CA LYS A 587 21.99 -2.62 34.13
C LYS A 587 22.20 -3.72 35.15
N ALA A 588 21.44 -4.80 35.04
CA ALA A 588 21.58 -5.96 35.91
C ALA A 588 21.26 -7.25 35.14
N ASP A 589 21.72 -8.39 35.65
CA ASP A 589 21.45 -9.73 35.07
C ASP A 589 20.06 -10.25 35.47
N MET A 590 19.03 -9.48 35.14
CA MET A 590 17.61 -9.80 35.35
C MET A 590 16.75 -9.01 34.36
N PRO A 591 15.50 -9.42 34.08
CA PRO A 591 14.56 -8.65 33.26
C PRO A 591 14.41 -7.19 33.71
N SER A 592 14.22 -6.26 32.77
CA SER A 592 14.13 -4.82 33.08
C SER A 592 12.97 -4.48 34.02
N GLU A 593 11.87 -5.24 33.94
CA GLU A 593 10.72 -5.13 34.86
C GLU A 593 11.12 -5.53 36.29
N ASP A 594 11.88 -6.61 36.44
CA ASP A 594 12.40 -7.06 37.74
C ASP A 594 13.40 -6.04 38.33
N ILE A 595 14.21 -5.39 37.50
CA ILE A 595 15.06 -4.26 37.95
C ILE A 595 14.18 -3.14 38.48
N ALA A 596 13.16 -2.73 37.72
CA ALA A 596 12.27 -1.65 38.12
C ALA A 596 11.55 -1.98 39.43
N ASP A 597 11.10 -3.22 39.62
CA ASP A 597 10.40 -3.74 40.81
C ASP A 597 11.30 -3.94 42.03
N ALA A 598 12.60 -4.14 41.81
CA ALA A 598 13.57 -4.21 42.89
C ALA A 598 13.93 -2.83 43.48
N LEU A 599 13.69 -1.74 42.75
CA LEU A 599 14.00 -0.38 43.22
C LEU A 599 13.00 0.11 44.27
N ASP A 600 13.53 0.74 45.32
CA ASP A 600 12.74 1.38 46.37
C ASP A 600 11.84 2.49 45.81
N ASP A 601 10.66 2.67 46.44
CA ASP A 601 9.69 3.69 46.04
C ASP A 601 10.32 5.10 46.05
N SER A 602 11.31 5.37 46.91
CA SER A 602 12.02 6.65 46.92
C SER A 602 12.83 6.94 45.66
N VAL A 603 13.30 5.91 44.93
CA VAL A 603 13.96 6.07 43.62
C VAL A 603 12.92 6.44 42.57
N ARG A 604 11.76 5.76 42.60
CA ARG A 604 10.63 5.99 41.68
C ARG A 604 9.99 7.36 41.88
N GLU A 605 9.88 7.83 43.12
CA GLU A 605 9.38 9.17 43.45
C GLU A 605 10.36 10.28 43.05
N ARG A 606 11.64 9.96 42.85
CA ARG A 606 12.72 10.92 42.58
C ARG A 606 13.20 10.95 41.13
N SER A 607 12.65 10.10 40.26
CA SER A 607 13.09 9.98 38.88
C SER A 607 11.95 9.54 37.96
N THR A 608 12.08 9.85 36.68
CA THR A 608 11.23 9.29 35.63
C THR A 608 11.85 7.98 35.16
N LEU A 609 11.21 6.84 35.46
CA LEU A 609 11.70 5.51 35.08
C LEU A 609 11.13 5.08 33.72
N THR A 610 12.00 4.66 32.81
CA THR A 610 11.64 4.10 31.51
C THR A 610 12.54 2.92 31.17
N TYR A 611 12.11 2.03 30.25
CA TYR A 611 12.99 1.05 29.64
C TYR A 611 12.57 0.80 28.20
N SER A 612 13.56 0.75 27.30
CA SER A 612 13.36 0.56 25.85
C SER A 612 13.39 -0.91 25.43
N ASN A 613 13.73 -1.82 26.34
CA ASN A 613 13.78 -3.26 26.09
C ASN A 613 13.58 -4.05 27.40
N PRO A 614 13.11 -5.31 27.32
CA PRO A 614 12.89 -6.15 28.50
C PRO A 614 14.17 -6.80 29.05
N TYR A 615 15.34 -6.56 28.46
CA TYR A 615 16.57 -7.32 28.70
C TYR A 615 17.60 -6.53 29.53
N GLY A 616 17.32 -6.39 30.83
CA GLY A 616 18.33 -6.05 31.83
C GLY A 616 18.89 -4.64 31.79
N SER A 617 18.09 -3.67 31.35
CA SER A 617 18.43 -2.26 31.46
C SER A 617 17.22 -1.37 31.67
N ILE A 618 17.33 -0.44 32.60
CA ILE A 618 16.36 0.65 32.82
C ILE A 618 17.07 2.00 32.75
N GLU A 619 16.30 3.03 32.46
CA GLU A 619 16.75 4.41 32.34
C GLU A 619 15.96 5.29 33.30
N LEU A 620 16.68 6.06 34.11
CA LEU A 620 16.13 7.05 35.02
C LEU A 620 16.48 8.44 34.48
N GLY A 621 15.46 9.26 34.28
CA GLY A 621 15.58 10.68 33.94
C GLY A 621 15.14 11.58 35.10
N PRO A 622 15.36 12.90 35.01
CA PRO A 622 14.84 13.85 35.98
C PRO A 622 13.30 13.80 36.03
N ILE A 623 12.72 14.10 37.20
CA ILE A 623 11.27 14.16 37.36
C ILE A 623 10.68 15.22 36.43
N GLY A 624 9.61 14.87 35.73
CA GLY A 624 8.88 15.81 34.89
C GLY A 624 9.59 16.15 33.58
N VAL A 625 10.77 15.58 33.32
CA VAL A 625 11.49 15.71 32.06
C VAL A 625 11.15 14.53 31.16
N ASN A 626 10.62 14.85 29.97
CA ASN A 626 10.31 13.90 28.91
C ASN A 626 10.48 14.56 27.53
N LYS A 627 10.36 13.78 26.45
CA LYS A 627 10.53 14.26 25.06
C LYS A 627 9.65 15.48 24.75
N SER A 628 8.44 15.54 25.31
CA SER A 628 7.52 16.68 25.12
C SER A 628 8.03 17.97 25.77
N THR A 629 8.58 17.91 26.99
CA THR A 629 9.12 19.10 27.67
C THR A 629 10.34 19.69 26.96
N GLY A 630 11.22 18.85 26.41
CA GLY A 630 12.34 19.31 25.58
C GLY A 630 11.87 19.94 24.26
N ALA A 631 10.84 19.34 23.63
CA ALA A 631 10.21 19.91 22.43
C ALA A 631 9.52 21.24 22.70
N GLU A 632 8.76 21.33 23.79
CA GLU A 632 8.08 22.54 24.25
C GLU A 632 9.06 23.70 24.44
N TRP A 633 10.19 23.45 25.11
CA TRP A 633 11.24 24.46 25.27
C TRP A 633 11.71 25.01 23.92
N TYR A 634 11.94 24.14 22.94
CA TYR A 634 12.38 24.55 21.62
C TYR A 634 11.29 25.32 20.87
N PHE A 635 10.05 24.81 20.85
CA PHE A 635 8.93 25.45 20.17
C PHE A 635 8.65 26.85 20.71
N HIS A 636 8.63 27.00 22.03
CA HIS A 636 8.45 28.28 22.69
C HIS A 636 9.51 29.30 22.25
N ASN A 637 10.79 28.89 22.22
CA ASN A 637 11.89 29.77 21.84
C ASN A 637 11.94 30.10 20.34
N LYS A 638 11.35 29.25 19.50
CA LYS A 638 11.21 29.48 18.06
C LYS A 638 9.89 30.17 17.67
N GLY A 639 8.95 30.32 18.60
CA GLY A 639 7.62 30.84 18.32
C GLY A 639 6.75 29.88 17.49
N ILE A 640 6.98 28.57 17.61
CA ILE A 640 6.20 27.53 16.95
C ILE A 640 5.03 27.17 17.86
N ASP A 641 3.81 27.23 17.33
CA ASP A 641 2.62 26.73 18.04
C ASP A 641 2.56 25.19 17.91
N PRO A 642 2.50 24.42 19.02
CA PRO A 642 2.42 22.97 18.98
C PRO A 642 1.26 22.42 18.14
N SER A 643 0.17 23.17 17.96
CA SER A 643 -0.97 22.77 17.10
C SER A 643 -0.61 22.70 15.61
N HIS A 644 0.50 23.32 15.21
CA HIS A 644 1.07 23.26 13.86
C HIS A 644 2.20 22.22 13.73
N VAL A 645 2.35 21.34 14.71
CA VAL A 645 3.42 20.32 14.75
C VAL A 645 2.86 18.92 14.51
N ILE A 646 3.61 18.12 13.75
CA ILE A 646 3.39 16.69 13.56
C ILE A 646 4.45 15.94 14.36
N ALA A 647 4.09 14.89 15.10
CA ALA A 647 5.04 14.04 15.82
C ALA A 647 4.86 12.56 15.46
N PHE A 648 5.96 11.82 15.37
CA PHE A 648 5.99 10.37 15.17
C PHE A 648 6.70 9.66 16.32
N GLY A 649 6.17 8.50 16.73
CA GLY A 649 6.78 7.68 17.77
C GLY A 649 6.21 6.26 17.81
N ASP A 650 6.92 5.36 18.49
CA ASP A 650 6.62 3.93 18.52
C ASP A 650 6.61 3.32 19.93
N MET A 651 7.15 4.01 20.94
CA MET A 651 7.27 3.49 22.31
C MET A 651 6.45 4.30 23.33
N PRO A 652 6.13 3.73 24.51
CA PRO A 652 5.33 4.42 25.52
C PRO A 652 5.88 5.78 25.98
N ASN A 653 7.20 5.99 25.93
CA ASN A 653 7.84 7.27 26.24
C ASN A 653 7.62 8.37 25.18
N ASP A 654 6.94 8.06 24.07
CA ASP A 654 6.49 9.05 23.07
C ASP A 654 5.11 9.63 23.38
N THR A 655 4.35 8.98 24.27
CA THR A 655 2.92 9.28 24.51
C THR A 655 2.66 10.75 24.80
N GLU A 656 3.47 11.36 25.66
CA GLU A 656 3.36 12.77 26.03
C GLU A 656 3.61 13.69 24.84
N LEU A 657 4.64 13.41 24.02
CA LEU A 657 4.95 14.21 22.83
C LEU A 657 3.85 14.09 21.77
N LEU A 658 3.39 12.87 21.51
CA LEU A 658 2.32 12.61 20.54
C LEU A 658 1.00 13.28 20.96
N SER A 659 0.73 13.36 22.26
CA SER A 659 -0.49 13.99 22.79
C SER A 659 -0.39 15.52 22.87
N TYR A 660 0.83 16.06 22.91
CA TYR A 660 1.11 17.49 23.05
C TYR A 660 0.95 18.28 21.75
N VAL A 661 1.24 17.66 20.60
CA VAL A 661 1.26 18.32 19.29
C VAL A 661 -0.08 18.23 18.54
N GLY A 662 -0.24 19.02 17.49
CA GLY A 662 -1.43 19.05 16.65
C GLY A 662 -1.74 17.72 15.95
N ALA A 663 -0.70 16.96 15.56
CA ALA A 663 -0.85 15.63 14.98
C ALA A 663 0.20 14.64 15.50
N GLY A 664 -0.10 13.94 16.60
CA GLY A 664 0.66 12.77 17.04
C GLY A 664 0.29 11.50 16.28
N ILE A 665 1.31 10.81 15.78
CA ILE A 665 1.19 9.65 14.90
C ILE A 665 2.02 8.50 15.48
N THR A 666 1.33 7.39 15.75
CA THR A 666 1.97 6.16 16.22
C THR A 666 2.42 5.30 15.03
N MET A 667 3.61 4.72 15.10
CA MET A 667 4.14 3.85 14.04
C MET A 667 3.43 2.49 13.96
N GLY A 668 3.45 1.86 12.79
CA GLY A 668 2.79 0.56 12.60
C GLY A 668 3.44 -0.60 13.38
N ASN A 669 4.74 -0.49 13.66
CA ASN A 669 5.52 -1.43 14.46
C ASN A 669 5.57 -1.08 15.96
N ALA A 670 4.81 -0.07 16.39
CA ALA A 670 4.85 0.46 17.75
C ALA A 670 4.44 -0.55 18.82
N ASP A 671 4.82 -0.24 20.06
CA ASP A 671 4.39 -0.95 21.25
C ASP A 671 2.86 -1.04 21.33
N ARG A 672 2.40 -2.15 21.91
CA ARG A 672 1.00 -2.53 21.92
C ARG A 672 0.14 -1.56 22.70
N ASP A 673 0.62 -1.07 23.84
CA ASP A 673 -0.14 -0.13 24.66
C ASP A 673 -0.21 1.23 23.97
N LEU A 674 0.87 1.66 23.30
CA LEU A 674 0.85 2.88 22.49
C LEU A 674 -0.15 2.75 21.33
N ILE A 675 -0.11 1.65 20.56
CA ILE A 675 -1.06 1.38 19.47
C ILE A 675 -2.50 1.35 19.98
N ARG A 676 -2.75 0.75 21.15
CA ARG A 676 -4.09 0.65 21.73
C ARG A 676 -4.69 2.03 21.99
N ASP A 677 -3.88 2.97 22.47
CA ASP A 677 -4.34 4.29 22.90
C ASP A 677 -4.21 5.35 21.79
N ALA A 678 -3.46 5.05 20.72
CA ALA A 678 -3.22 5.93 19.59
C ALA A 678 -4.51 6.39 18.86
N SER A 679 -4.62 7.68 18.62
CA SER A 679 -5.67 8.25 17.77
C SER A 679 -5.38 8.09 16.26
N TRP A 680 -4.10 7.97 15.89
CA TRP A 680 -3.61 7.79 14.53
C TRP A 680 -2.45 6.78 14.53
N VAL A 681 -2.56 5.71 13.73
CA VAL A 681 -1.46 4.76 13.48
C VAL A 681 -1.05 4.77 12.00
N THR A 682 0.21 4.98 11.65
CA THR A 682 0.72 4.93 10.25
C THR A 682 1.26 3.53 9.89
N SER A 683 1.83 3.35 8.69
CA SER A 683 2.61 2.15 8.33
C SER A 683 3.81 1.95 9.26
N SER A 684 4.44 0.78 9.24
CA SER A 684 5.66 0.55 10.03
C SER A 684 6.86 1.28 9.43
N VAL A 685 7.98 1.32 10.17
CA VAL A 685 9.24 1.88 9.68
C VAL A 685 9.76 1.16 8.42
N GLU A 686 9.54 -0.15 8.28
CA GLU A 686 9.93 -0.94 7.10
C GLU A 686 9.11 -0.59 5.84
N ASP A 687 7.91 -0.05 6.05
CA ASP A 687 6.96 0.33 5.01
C ASP A 687 6.94 1.86 4.78
N ASP A 688 7.96 2.57 5.26
CA ASP A 688 8.13 4.02 5.15
C ASP A 688 6.98 4.84 5.79
N GLY A 689 6.51 4.43 6.96
CA GLY A 689 5.34 5.05 7.62
C GLY A 689 5.43 6.57 7.85
N VAL A 690 6.62 7.10 8.12
CA VAL A 690 6.85 8.55 8.25
C VAL A 690 6.72 9.23 6.88
N ALA A 691 7.44 8.76 5.87
CA ALA A 691 7.38 9.33 4.52
C ALA A 691 6.00 9.22 3.88
N GLU A 692 5.27 8.13 4.15
CA GLU A 692 3.90 7.92 3.67
C GLU A 692 2.94 9.04 4.11
N VAL A 693 3.13 9.60 5.31
CA VAL A 693 2.33 10.71 5.79
C VAL A 693 2.88 12.05 5.27
N LEU A 694 4.19 12.26 5.39
CA LEU A 694 4.79 13.57 5.11
C LEU A 694 4.76 13.96 3.64
N LYS A 695 4.68 13.00 2.70
CA LYS A 695 4.46 13.29 1.28
C LYS A 695 3.18 14.10 1.02
N TYR A 696 2.16 13.98 1.88
CA TYR A 696 0.94 14.79 1.75
C TYR A 696 1.14 16.24 2.19
N VAL A 697 2.09 16.49 3.09
CA VAL A 697 2.48 17.84 3.49
C VAL A 697 3.30 18.48 2.38
N VAL A 698 4.31 17.78 1.88
CA VAL A 698 5.12 18.19 0.72
C VAL A 698 4.23 18.55 -0.47
N LYS A 699 3.32 17.65 -0.84
CA LYS A 699 2.40 17.88 -1.96
C LYS A 699 1.53 19.14 -1.82
N ARG A 700 1.16 19.51 -0.59
CA ARG A 700 0.39 20.76 -0.37
C ARG A 700 1.21 22.00 -0.71
N PHE A 701 2.51 21.99 -0.41
CA PHE A 701 3.40 23.08 -0.78
C PHE A 701 3.59 23.13 -2.31
N GLU A 702 3.81 21.99 -2.95
CA GLU A 702 3.92 21.92 -4.42
C GLU A 702 2.65 22.42 -5.14
N ASP A 703 1.47 22.04 -4.64
CA ASP A 703 0.19 22.49 -5.18
C ASP A 703 0.02 24.02 -5.00
N GLN A 704 0.47 24.59 -3.86
CA GLN A 704 0.44 26.04 -3.60
C GLN A 704 1.39 26.83 -4.52
N ASP A 705 2.61 26.33 -4.74
CA ASP A 705 3.58 26.98 -5.62
C ASP A 705 3.11 26.95 -7.10
N ALA A 706 2.43 25.88 -7.51
CA ALA A 706 1.86 25.77 -8.85
C ALA A 706 0.74 26.80 -9.10
N ASP A 707 -0.16 27.00 -8.12
CA ASP A 707 -1.25 27.98 -8.22
C ASP A 707 -0.73 29.44 -8.29
N VAL A 708 0.39 29.73 -7.61
CA VAL A 708 1.06 31.06 -7.66
C VAL A 708 1.70 31.29 -9.03
N HIS A 709 2.37 30.29 -9.59
CA HIS A 709 2.99 30.39 -10.91
C HIS A 709 1.97 30.50 -12.06
N ASP A 710 0.83 29.80 -11.98
CA ASP A 710 -0.24 29.92 -12.97
C ASP A 710 -0.92 31.31 -12.90
N ALA A 711 -1.07 31.91 -11.71
CA ALA A 711 -1.60 33.26 -11.53
C ALA A 711 -0.68 34.35 -12.10
N ASP A 712 0.63 34.26 -11.86
CA ASP A 712 1.62 35.21 -12.41
C ASP A 712 1.75 35.09 -13.95
N SER A 713 1.55 33.89 -14.50
CA SER A 713 1.57 33.67 -15.96
C SER A 713 0.33 34.25 -16.66
N ALA A 714 -0.81 34.27 -15.99
CA ALA A 714 -2.04 34.86 -16.50
C ALA A 714 -1.99 36.40 -16.49
N ASP A 715 -1.36 37.01 -15.47
CA ASP A 715 -1.21 38.48 -15.39
C ASP A 715 -0.17 39.04 -16.37
N GLN A 716 0.82 38.24 -16.80
CA GLN A 716 1.76 38.66 -17.85
C GLN A 716 1.17 38.61 -19.27
N ALA A 717 0.10 37.85 -19.49
CA ALA A 717 -0.55 37.73 -20.80
C ALA A 717 -1.43 38.95 -21.17
N ASP A 718 -1.80 39.80 -20.20
CA ASP A 718 -2.72 40.93 -20.40
C ASP A 718 -2.05 42.32 -20.33
N SER A 719 -0.71 42.38 -20.40
CA SER A 719 0.02 43.64 -20.51
C SER A 719 0.09 44.12 -21.97
N PRO A 720 -0.51 45.29 -22.32
CA PRO A 720 -0.42 45.81 -23.69
C PRO A 720 1.02 46.24 -23.99
N SER A 721 1.60 45.62 -25.02
CA SER A 721 2.90 45.98 -25.61
C SER A 721 3.03 47.51 -25.78
N PRO A 722 4.12 48.14 -25.29
CA PRO A 722 4.33 49.55 -25.50
C PRO A 722 4.63 49.79 -26.97
N THR A 723 3.74 50.57 -27.60
CA THR A 723 3.89 51.09 -28.94
C THR A 723 5.22 51.83 -29.06
N ALA A 724 6.07 51.34 -29.95
CA ALA A 724 7.28 52.04 -30.37
C ALA A 724 6.87 53.29 -31.17
N GLU A 725 7.06 54.47 -30.58
CA GLU A 725 7.13 55.73 -31.31
C GLU A 725 8.57 56.27 -31.32
N LYS A 726 9.05 56.46 -32.56
CA LYS A 726 10.26 57.13 -33.07
C LYS A 726 11.58 56.37 -33.11
#